data_AF-A0A2E3Q333-F1
#
_entry.id   AF-A0A2E3Q333-F1
#
_cell.length_a   1.000
_cell.length_b   1.000
_cell.length_c   1.000
_cell.angle_alpha   90.00
_cell.angle_beta   90.00
_cell.angle_gamma   90.00
#
_symmetry.space_group_name_H-M   'P 1'
#
loop_
_entity.id
_entity.type
_entity.pdbx_description
1 polymer ?
#
loop_
_entity_poly.entity_id
_entity_poly.type
_entity_poly.pdbx_seq_one_letter_code
_entity_poly.pdbx_strand_id
1 'polypeptide(L)'
;MNHDHHSSEDDTNPDATSGSASTPETPRAGADVLSLIADVERHLERIREVQNRQTTDFADLAERQRRVGEAETALAERADELEATATDLASSRETLESERGELEVLRSELDEVRSGLDDDRACITGREQRIDARSAEVDRRSSELENREHDLIRRIAESEASVAGMQAEMDQMTSDHESRMDEIEQANERLLETESRCGELREIADGREAELLATRTMADDLQIALEESVRTVGELEARILEDERQIGLAGGKLAELAHVIAEQTPRLEQGAEAMALIPRLESRIRDLQEEVAEKHGNDGEFASFRETTRVRIDQLERDLETANARAAEATVEADSERIEALISEARAPLERRIVELESDLPASADGDVVSRDKYEMAKERCLKAERRGDELETALSMANDRGQAREMAKRLRAKAERVGDYARHLDLRRRRLAGLRAAIAKQRGGTLTVADGSALQELQRIEARHRELQEVREFLGRSEQQMVRRWARPRSVAIVAWILVLVAISAFAGWFGVREFVPVPGVAGVTIKAVAPDGRTLVGEDEAAWDTWHQALATDPAFIAMVHQKLAVRGLAEGGESATAAMMAEDLSFEDEGSGRLRLVLAGEDARVLEPTLDVIATSLASQSARLSPRRKDGARATLPTERVTSHGVGYATLVKGPWDSRALGWMAMIAGGFLGASILAIGIVYGLLSRSKRVFEEQESLEHVTA
;
A
#
# COMPACT_ATOMS: atom_id res chain seq x y z
N MET A 1 -42.18 77.25 78.21
CA MET A 1 -42.15 78.41 77.31
C MET A 1 -43.43 79.19 77.56
N ASN A 2 -43.30 80.41 78.10
CA ASN A 2 -44.27 81.51 78.36
C ASN A 2 -45.56 81.21 79.16
N HIS A 3 -45.77 81.74 80.37
CA HIS A 3 -46.08 83.15 80.79
C HIS A 3 -47.45 83.66 80.34
N ASP A 4 -48.34 83.90 81.34
CA ASP A 4 -49.09 85.16 81.63
C ASP A 4 -50.33 84.81 82.51
N HIS A 5 -50.42 85.20 83.79
CA HIS A 5 -50.81 86.50 84.40
C HIS A 5 -52.31 86.90 84.29
N HIS A 6 -53.05 86.86 85.41
CA HIS A 6 -53.80 87.96 86.09
C HIS A 6 -54.85 87.43 87.09
N SER A 7 -54.79 87.80 88.39
CA SER A 7 -55.61 88.82 89.12
C SER A 7 -57.11 88.44 89.25
N SER A 8 -57.76 88.37 90.42
CA SER A 8 -57.95 89.41 91.47
C SER A 8 -58.46 88.83 92.81
N GLU A 9 -57.96 89.39 93.92
CA GLU A 9 -58.66 89.87 95.16
C GLU A 9 -59.69 88.94 95.84
N ASP A 10 -59.54 88.44 97.08
CA ASP A 10 -59.15 89.03 98.38
C ASP A 10 -60.07 90.17 98.86
N ASP A 11 -60.94 89.89 99.84
CA ASP A 11 -61.03 90.73 101.04
C ASP A 11 -61.88 90.12 102.18
N THR A 12 -61.24 90.13 103.35
CA THR A 12 -61.70 89.84 104.71
C THR A 12 -62.65 90.89 105.29
N ASN A 13 -63.48 90.51 106.28
CA ASN A 13 -63.39 90.91 107.71
C ASN A 13 -64.79 91.09 108.41
N PRO A 14 -64.91 90.85 109.73
CA PRO A 14 -66.14 90.89 110.52
C PRO A 14 -66.25 92.16 111.42
N ASP A 15 -67.23 92.12 112.34
CA ASP A 15 -67.38 92.81 113.64
C ASP A 15 -68.55 93.81 113.87
N ALA A 16 -69.40 93.40 114.83
CA ALA A 16 -69.82 94.11 116.05
C ALA A 16 -70.65 95.43 116.07
N THR A 17 -71.63 95.38 117.00
CA THR A 17 -71.97 96.35 118.09
C THR A 17 -73.16 97.34 118.02
N SER A 18 -73.91 97.33 119.15
CA SER A 18 -74.65 98.43 119.83
C SER A 18 -76.01 98.86 119.24
N GLY A 19 -77.11 99.06 119.99
CA GLY A 19 -77.33 99.32 121.42
C GLY A 19 -78.14 100.63 121.56
N SER A 20 -79.32 100.64 122.18
CA SER A 20 -79.87 101.84 122.86
C SER A 20 -81.09 101.53 123.74
N ALA A 21 -81.12 102.14 124.93
CA ALA A 21 -82.07 101.97 126.02
C ALA A 21 -82.42 103.35 126.61
N SER A 22 -83.65 103.53 127.16
CA SER A 22 -84.01 104.46 128.27
C SER A 22 -85.54 104.59 128.42
N THR A 23 -86.25 104.18 129.50
CA THR A 23 -86.45 104.73 130.89
C THR A 23 -87.58 105.79 131.08
N PRO A 24 -88.17 105.93 132.30
CA PRO A 24 -89.61 106.20 132.58
C PRO A 24 -89.90 107.56 133.27
N GLU A 25 -91.18 107.90 133.58
CA GLU A 25 -91.56 108.75 134.74
C GLU A 25 -93.08 108.81 135.07
N THR A 26 -93.40 109.03 136.35
CA THR A 26 -94.66 109.02 137.16
C THR A 26 -95.24 110.45 137.44
N PRO A 27 -96.10 110.77 138.46
CA PRO A 27 -97.49 110.38 138.85
C PRO A 27 -98.43 111.60 139.25
N ARG A 28 -99.71 111.36 139.63
CA ARG A 28 -100.57 111.98 140.73
C ARG A 28 -102.09 111.97 140.38
N ALA A 29 -102.95 111.25 141.13
CA ALA A 29 -103.79 111.66 142.29
C ALA A 29 -104.89 112.71 141.94
N GLY A 30 -106.19 112.55 142.20
CA GLY A 30 -107.00 111.52 142.83
C GLY A 30 -108.50 111.93 142.77
N ALA A 31 -109.38 111.07 143.31
CA ALA A 31 -110.83 111.24 143.50
C ALA A 31 -111.75 110.94 142.29
N ASP A 32 -112.26 109.71 142.21
CA ASP A 32 -113.71 109.48 142.33
C ASP A 32 -114.01 107.98 142.39
N VAL A 33 -114.75 107.51 143.39
CA VAL A 33 -115.02 106.07 143.61
C VAL A 33 -115.91 105.46 142.50
N LEU A 34 -116.53 106.31 141.66
CA LEU A 34 -117.21 105.90 140.43
C LEU A 34 -116.24 105.72 139.25
N SER A 35 -115.03 106.29 139.31
CA SER A 35 -113.95 105.99 138.37
C SER A 35 -113.38 104.60 138.60
N LEU A 36 -113.53 103.98 139.78
CA LEU A 36 -113.02 102.63 140.06
C LEU A 36 -113.87 101.55 139.40
N ILE A 37 -115.19 101.73 139.28
CA ILE A 37 -116.04 100.82 138.50
C ILE A 37 -115.79 101.03 137.00
N ALA A 38 -115.64 102.28 136.54
CA ALA A 38 -115.21 102.57 135.17
C ALA A 38 -113.77 102.11 134.89
N ASP A 39 -112.87 102.12 135.87
CA ASP A 39 -111.50 101.59 135.73
C ASP A 39 -111.48 100.08 135.82
N VAL A 40 -112.36 99.42 136.59
CA VAL A 40 -112.51 97.96 136.58
C VAL A 40 -113.15 97.51 135.27
N GLU A 41 -114.14 98.22 134.73
CA GLU A 41 -114.64 97.98 133.37
C GLU A 41 -113.56 98.25 132.33
N ARG A 42 -112.80 99.34 132.44
CA ARG A 42 -111.65 99.62 131.56
C ARG A 42 -110.50 98.63 131.77
N HIS A 43 -110.33 98.07 132.97
CA HIS A 43 -109.33 97.04 133.27
C HIS A 43 -109.78 95.69 132.73
N LEU A 44 -111.07 95.37 132.81
CA LEU A 44 -111.67 94.18 132.22
C LEU A 44 -111.66 94.28 130.70
N GLU A 45 -111.97 95.44 130.13
CA GLU A 45 -111.85 95.72 128.69
C GLU A 45 -110.39 95.64 128.25
N ARG A 46 -109.44 96.20 129.02
CA ARG A 46 -108.01 96.10 128.77
C ARG A 46 -107.50 94.66 128.94
N ILE A 47 -108.00 93.91 129.92
CA ILE A 47 -107.68 92.48 130.07
C ILE A 47 -108.26 91.70 128.91
N ARG A 48 -109.47 92.04 128.42
CA ARG A 48 -110.10 91.42 127.25
C ARG A 48 -109.37 91.79 125.97
N GLU A 49 -108.87 93.01 125.85
CA GLU A 49 -108.06 93.51 124.74
C GLU A 49 -106.67 92.86 124.76
N VAL A 50 -106.04 92.74 125.93
CA VAL A 50 -104.78 91.99 126.11
C VAL A 50 -105.00 90.51 125.86
N GLN A 51 -106.12 89.92 126.28
CA GLN A 51 -106.46 88.53 125.97
C GLN A 51 -106.73 88.35 124.48
N ASN A 52 -107.46 89.26 123.83
CA ASN A 52 -107.68 89.24 122.38
C ASN A 52 -106.39 89.47 121.60
N ARG A 53 -105.48 90.30 122.12
CA ARG A 53 -104.14 90.52 121.57
C ARG A 53 -103.25 89.31 121.77
N GLN A 54 -103.30 88.68 122.94
CA GLN A 54 -102.60 87.43 123.20
C GLN A 54 -103.15 86.31 122.33
N THR A 55 -104.46 86.18 122.15
CA THR A 55 -105.03 85.15 121.27
C THR A 55 -104.69 85.39 119.81
N THR A 56 -104.65 86.65 119.35
CA THR A 56 -104.17 86.99 118.00
C THR A 56 -102.67 86.77 117.86
N ASP A 57 -101.84 87.19 118.81
CA ASP A 57 -100.40 86.94 118.82
C ASP A 57 -100.09 85.42 118.86
N PHE A 58 -100.85 84.63 119.63
CA PHE A 58 -100.73 83.17 119.63
C PHE A 58 -101.20 82.55 118.32
N ALA A 59 -102.25 83.07 117.70
CA ALA A 59 -102.70 82.63 116.39
C ALA A 59 -101.66 82.95 115.31
N ASP A 60 -101.09 84.15 115.32
CA ASP A 60 -100.02 84.59 114.43
C ASP A 60 -98.73 83.79 114.66
N LEU A 61 -98.40 83.48 115.92
CA LEU A 61 -97.24 82.65 116.25
C LEU A 61 -97.46 81.20 115.77
N ALA A 62 -98.67 80.66 115.95
CA ALA A 62 -99.03 79.35 115.44
C ALA A 62 -99.02 79.32 113.91
N GLU A 63 -99.47 80.38 113.24
CA GLU A 63 -99.39 80.50 111.78
C GLU A 63 -97.94 80.63 111.30
N ARG A 64 -97.09 81.40 111.99
CA ARG A 64 -95.65 81.48 111.69
C ARG A 64 -94.96 80.14 111.91
N GLN A 65 -95.24 79.45 113.02
CA GLN A 65 -94.72 78.11 113.27
C GLN A 65 -95.17 77.13 112.18
N ARG A 66 -96.43 77.24 111.73
CA ARG A 66 -96.93 76.44 110.61
C ARG A 66 -96.19 76.77 109.30
N ARG A 67 -96.00 78.04 108.96
CA ARG A 67 -95.26 78.46 107.75
C ARG A 67 -93.79 78.07 107.81
N VAL A 68 -93.17 78.14 108.99
CA VAL A 68 -91.80 77.66 109.20
C VAL A 68 -91.75 76.15 109.04
N GLY A 69 -92.70 75.41 109.62
CA GLY A 69 -92.80 73.96 109.43
C GLY A 69 -93.00 73.57 107.96
N GLU A 70 -93.88 74.27 107.24
CA GLU A 70 -94.09 74.09 105.79
C GLU A 70 -92.83 74.42 104.97
N ALA A 71 -92.10 75.47 105.35
CA ALA A 71 -90.83 75.84 104.71
C ALA A 71 -89.70 74.85 105.02
N GLU A 72 -89.61 74.35 106.25
CA GLU A 72 -88.67 73.30 106.66
C GLU A 72 -88.95 72.01 105.91
N THR A 73 -90.22 71.59 105.77
CA THR A 73 -90.58 70.43 104.94
C THR A 73 -90.23 70.65 103.48
N ALA A 74 -90.47 71.84 102.92
CA ALA A 74 -90.12 72.12 101.52
C ALA A 74 -88.60 72.20 101.29
N LEU A 75 -87.83 72.65 102.29
CA LEU A 75 -86.36 72.62 102.24
C LEU A 75 -85.82 71.21 102.38
N ALA A 76 -86.41 70.38 103.23
CA ALA A 76 -86.06 68.96 103.33
C ALA A 76 -86.35 68.24 102.01
N GLU A 77 -87.52 68.45 101.41
CA GLU A 77 -87.88 67.90 100.10
C GLU A 77 -86.88 68.34 99.01
N ARG A 78 -86.51 69.62 98.96
CA ARG A 78 -85.48 70.10 98.02
C ARG A 78 -84.09 69.55 98.31
N ALA A 79 -83.74 69.34 99.57
CA ALA A 79 -82.46 68.73 99.94
C ALA A 79 -82.42 67.28 99.47
N ASP A 80 -83.49 66.52 99.67
CA ASP A 80 -83.63 65.15 99.17
C ASP A 80 -83.60 65.08 97.64
N GLU A 81 -84.26 66.02 96.93
CA GLU A 81 -84.18 66.16 95.47
C GLU A 81 -82.76 66.48 94.99
N LEU A 82 -82.06 67.39 95.67
CA LEU A 82 -80.67 67.73 95.34
C LEU A 82 -79.73 66.57 95.61
N GLU A 83 -79.92 65.83 96.69
CA GLU A 83 -79.16 64.62 96.98
C GLU A 83 -79.41 63.54 95.91
N ALA A 84 -80.67 63.33 95.51
CA ALA A 84 -81.01 62.42 94.43
C ALA A 84 -80.33 62.81 93.11
N THR A 85 -80.44 64.08 92.69
CA THR A 85 -79.76 64.55 91.46
C THR A 85 -78.23 64.48 91.56
N ALA A 86 -77.66 64.70 92.74
CA ALA A 86 -76.22 64.54 92.97
C ALA A 86 -75.79 63.07 92.82
N THR A 87 -76.59 62.12 93.35
CA THR A 87 -76.32 60.68 93.17
C THR A 87 -76.47 60.24 91.72
N ASP A 88 -77.47 60.76 91.00
CA ASP A 88 -77.65 60.49 89.57
C ASP A 88 -76.50 61.04 88.73
N LEU A 89 -76.04 62.27 89.00
CA LEU A 89 -74.87 62.85 88.34
C LEU A 89 -73.58 62.10 88.66
N ALA A 90 -73.42 61.61 89.90
CA ALA A 90 -72.28 60.79 90.29
C ALA A 90 -72.27 59.46 89.52
N SER A 91 -73.41 58.78 89.44
CA SER A 91 -73.52 57.53 88.67
C SER A 91 -73.31 57.75 87.17
N SER A 92 -73.86 58.82 86.59
CA SER A 92 -73.63 59.19 85.20
C SER A 92 -72.15 59.51 84.91
N ARG A 93 -71.47 60.17 85.85
CA ARG A 93 -70.04 60.43 85.75
C ARG A 93 -69.22 59.14 85.78
N GLU A 94 -69.56 58.20 86.66
CA GLU A 94 -68.92 56.89 86.73
C GLU A 94 -69.12 56.11 85.43
N THR A 95 -70.33 56.13 84.84
CA THR A 95 -70.58 55.50 83.54
C THR A 95 -69.76 56.13 82.42
N LEU A 96 -69.65 57.46 82.38
CA LEU A 96 -68.85 58.16 81.35
C LEU A 96 -67.35 57.90 81.52
N GLU A 97 -66.88 57.75 82.76
CA GLU A 97 -65.48 57.42 83.06
C GLU A 97 -65.16 55.97 82.63
N SER A 98 -66.09 55.03 82.86
CA SER A 98 -66.00 53.66 82.35
C SER A 98 -65.98 53.61 80.82
N GLU A 99 -66.94 54.26 80.16
CA GLU A 99 -66.99 54.32 78.68
C GLU A 99 -65.74 54.97 78.10
N ARG A 100 -65.21 56.02 78.74
CA ARG A 100 -63.94 56.64 78.32
C ARG A 100 -62.77 55.68 78.45
N GLY A 101 -62.71 54.88 79.51
CA GLY A 101 -61.71 53.83 79.69
C GLY A 101 -61.80 52.77 78.58
N GLU A 102 -63.00 52.31 78.25
CA GLU A 102 -63.22 51.35 77.14
C GLU A 102 -62.80 51.94 75.79
N LEU A 103 -63.12 53.21 75.52
CA LEU A 103 -62.68 53.90 74.30
C LEU A 103 -61.16 54.07 74.22
N GLU A 104 -60.48 54.28 75.34
CA GLU A 104 -59.02 54.36 75.38
C GLU A 104 -58.37 53.00 75.08
N VAL A 105 -58.93 51.91 75.62
CA VAL A 105 -58.51 50.53 75.28
C VAL A 105 -58.72 50.24 73.80
N LEU A 106 -59.93 50.47 73.27
CA LEU A 106 -60.22 50.27 71.84
C LEU A 106 -59.33 51.11 70.92
N ARG A 107 -58.99 52.33 71.33
CA ARG A 107 -58.03 53.17 70.60
C ARG A 107 -56.64 52.55 70.60
N SER A 108 -56.16 52.05 71.74
CA SER A 108 -54.86 51.38 71.82
C SER A 108 -54.81 50.10 70.96
N GLU A 109 -55.89 49.31 70.95
CA GLU A 109 -56.02 48.12 70.09
C GLU A 109 -56.02 48.51 68.61
N LEU A 110 -56.70 49.60 68.23
CA LEU A 110 -56.73 50.08 66.85
C LEU A 110 -55.35 50.58 66.39
N ASP A 111 -54.62 51.28 67.26
CA ASP A 111 -53.25 51.73 66.99
C ASP A 111 -52.29 50.54 66.85
N GLU A 112 -52.45 49.48 67.66
CA GLU A 112 -51.69 48.23 67.53
C GLU A 112 -51.99 47.50 66.21
N VAL A 113 -53.26 47.32 65.86
CA VAL A 113 -53.68 46.71 64.58
C VAL A 113 -53.15 47.52 63.41
N ARG A 114 -53.17 48.85 63.49
CA ARG A 114 -52.64 49.72 62.45
C ARG A 114 -51.12 49.55 62.29
N SER A 115 -50.39 49.48 63.40
CA SER A 115 -48.94 49.20 63.36
C SER A 115 -48.66 47.83 62.73
N GLY A 116 -49.42 46.80 63.08
CA GLY A 116 -49.28 45.47 62.48
C GLY A 116 -49.54 45.46 60.97
N LEU A 117 -50.55 46.18 60.50
CA LEU A 117 -50.83 46.32 59.07
C LEU A 117 -49.73 47.09 58.31
N ASP A 118 -49.12 48.11 58.93
CA ASP A 118 -48.01 48.84 58.34
C ASP A 118 -46.75 47.96 58.24
N ASP A 119 -46.48 47.13 59.24
CA ASP A 119 -45.39 46.13 59.22
C ASP A 119 -45.61 45.04 58.15
N ASP A 120 -46.84 44.50 58.06
CA ASP A 120 -47.21 43.54 57.02
C ASP A 120 -47.09 44.14 55.63
N ARG A 121 -47.49 45.40 55.45
CA ARG A 121 -47.33 46.12 54.18
C ARG A 121 -45.86 46.27 53.81
N ALA A 122 -45.00 46.64 54.77
CA ALA A 122 -43.57 46.71 54.54
C ALA A 122 -42.97 45.35 54.17
N CYS A 123 -43.41 44.28 54.84
CA CYS A 123 -43.00 42.91 54.55
C CYS A 123 -43.41 42.45 53.14
N ILE A 124 -44.65 42.75 52.73
CA ILE A 124 -45.17 42.45 51.39
C ILE A 124 -44.35 43.19 50.32
N THR A 125 -44.13 44.50 50.48
CA THR A 125 -43.30 45.28 49.55
C THR A 125 -41.88 44.74 49.46
N GLY A 126 -41.28 44.32 50.58
CA GLY A 126 -39.97 43.66 50.58
C GLY A 126 -39.97 42.28 49.90
N ARG A 127 -41.09 41.57 49.87
CA ARG A 127 -41.25 40.32 49.10
C ARG A 127 -41.43 40.58 47.62
N GLU A 128 -42.20 41.60 47.23
CA GLU A 128 -42.38 42.03 45.84
C GLU A 128 -41.03 42.41 45.22
N GLN A 129 -40.24 43.25 45.88
CA GLN A 129 -38.90 43.62 45.41
C GLN A 129 -37.97 42.41 45.20
N ARG A 130 -38.06 41.39 46.07
CA ARG A 130 -37.29 40.15 45.91
C ARG A 130 -37.78 39.31 44.73
N ILE A 131 -39.08 39.28 44.48
CA ILE A 131 -39.66 38.59 43.31
C ILE A 131 -39.22 39.29 42.04
N ASP A 132 -39.28 40.62 41.98
CA ASP A 132 -38.85 41.41 40.81
C ASP A 132 -37.35 41.21 40.53
N ALA A 133 -36.51 41.25 41.57
CA ALA A 133 -35.09 40.97 41.44
C ALA A 133 -34.81 39.56 40.92
N ARG A 134 -35.57 38.56 41.40
CA ARG A 134 -35.45 37.17 40.93
C ARG A 134 -35.97 36.99 39.51
N SER A 135 -37.02 37.71 39.11
CA SER A 135 -37.53 37.73 37.73
C SER A 135 -36.48 38.28 36.78
N ALA A 136 -35.88 39.43 37.12
CA ALA A 136 -34.81 40.03 36.32
C ALA A 136 -33.57 39.14 36.20
N GLU A 137 -33.26 38.35 37.24
CA GLU A 137 -32.21 37.33 37.18
C GLU A 137 -32.55 36.19 36.21
N VAL A 138 -33.79 35.69 36.26
CA VAL A 138 -34.27 34.64 35.35
C VAL A 138 -34.25 35.13 33.91
N ASP A 139 -34.72 36.35 33.64
CA ASP A 139 -34.72 36.94 32.30
C ASP A 139 -33.29 37.05 31.74
N ARG A 140 -32.33 37.49 32.57
CA ARG A 140 -30.92 37.57 32.17
C ARG A 140 -30.34 36.19 31.84
N ARG A 141 -30.62 35.18 32.67
CA ARG A 141 -30.17 33.80 32.40
C ARG A 141 -30.83 33.23 31.15
N SER A 142 -32.11 33.56 30.91
CA SER A 142 -32.80 33.16 29.68
C SER A 142 -32.09 33.74 28.45
N SER A 143 -31.80 35.04 28.45
CA SER A 143 -31.06 35.67 27.35
C SER A 143 -29.63 35.13 27.20
N GLU A 144 -28.94 34.81 28.29
CA GLU A 144 -27.61 34.17 28.23
C GLU A 144 -27.69 32.77 27.60
N LEU A 145 -28.71 31.98 27.94
CA LEU A 145 -28.93 30.66 27.36
C LEU A 145 -29.30 30.74 25.88
N GLU A 146 -30.18 31.66 25.48
CA GLU A 146 -30.52 31.91 24.07
C GLU A 146 -29.28 32.32 23.25
N ASN A 147 -28.45 33.21 23.80
CA ASN A 147 -27.20 33.60 23.14
C ASN A 147 -26.23 32.41 23.01
N ARG A 148 -26.13 31.56 24.04
CA ARG A 148 -25.30 30.36 24.01
C ARG A 148 -25.84 29.32 23.03
N GLU A 149 -27.14 29.17 22.93
CA GLU A 149 -27.80 28.30 21.94
C GLU A 149 -27.46 28.77 20.52
N HIS A 150 -27.59 30.07 20.23
CA HIS A 150 -27.20 30.63 18.93
C HIS A 150 -25.70 30.46 18.61
N ASP A 151 -24.81 30.60 19.59
CA ASP A 151 -23.37 30.32 19.42
C ASP A 151 -23.12 28.85 19.08
N LEU A 152 -23.78 27.92 19.77
CA LEU A 152 -23.66 26.49 19.51
C LEU A 152 -24.20 26.11 18.13
N ILE A 153 -25.36 26.65 17.72
CA ILE A 153 -25.93 26.43 16.38
C ILE A 153 -24.95 26.90 15.30
N ARG A 154 -24.33 28.09 15.48
CA ARG A 154 -23.31 28.60 14.55
C ARG A 154 -22.09 27.67 14.50
N ARG A 155 -21.57 27.22 15.64
CA ARG A 155 -20.42 26.30 15.69
C ARG A 155 -20.72 24.95 15.05
N ILE A 156 -21.95 24.44 15.21
CA ILE A 156 -22.40 23.23 14.53
C ILE A 156 -22.38 23.45 13.02
N ALA A 157 -22.99 24.52 12.51
CA ALA A 157 -22.99 24.85 11.08
C ALA A 157 -21.57 25.04 10.50
N GLU A 158 -20.67 25.70 11.24
CA GLU A 158 -19.25 25.83 10.86
C GLU A 158 -18.55 24.47 10.79
N SER A 159 -18.81 23.58 11.75
CA SER A 159 -18.23 22.24 11.76
C SER A 159 -18.78 21.35 10.64
N GLU A 160 -20.08 21.45 10.33
CA GLU A 160 -20.71 20.73 9.21
C GLU A 160 -20.14 21.21 7.86
N ALA A 161 -19.94 22.52 7.69
CA ALA A 161 -19.30 23.07 6.50
C ALA A 161 -17.84 22.60 6.37
N SER A 162 -17.09 22.51 7.47
CA SER A 162 -15.72 21.97 7.47
C SER A 162 -15.69 20.48 7.10
N VAL A 163 -16.63 19.68 7.61
CA VAL A 163 -16.73 18.25 7.28
C VAL A 163 -17.10 18.06 5.81
N ALA A 164 -18.05 18.84 5.30
CA ALA A 164 -18.40 18.83 3.87
C ALA A 164 -17.20 19.22 2.99
N GLY A 165 -16.39 20.20 3.41
CA GLY A 165 -15.14 20.57 2.73
C GLY A 165 -14.12 19.43 2.70
N MET A 166 -13.84 18.80 3.84
CA MET A 166 -12.92 17.66 3.92
C MET A 166 -13.42 16.46 3.10
N GLN A 167 -14.73 16.22 3.07
CA GLN A 167 -15.31 15.13 2.27
C GLN A 167 -15.15 15.40 0.76
N ALA A 168 -15.37 16.63 0.31
CA ALA A 168 -15.11 17.02 -1.08
C ALA A 168 -13.62 16.87 -1.46
N GLU A 169 -12.69 17.22 -0.55
CA GLU A 169 -11.26 17.00 -0.76
C GLU A 169 -10.90 15.50 -0.83
N MET A 170 -11.53 14.65 0.01
CA MET A 170 -11.34 13.20 -0.05
C MET A 170 -11.87 12.58 -1.34
N ASP A 171 -13.04 13.02 -1.81
CA ASP A 171 -13.62 12.57 -3.09
C ASP A 171 -12.70 12.99 -4.26
N GLN A 172 -12.15 14.20 -4.20
CA GLN A 172 -11.17 14.68 -5.18
C GLN A 172 -9.88 13.85 -5.15
N MET A 173 -9.31 13.58 -3.97
CA MET A 173 -8.11 12.74 -3.85
C MET A 173 -8.35 11.31 -4.33
N THR A 174 -9.55 10.78 -4.13
CA THR A 174 -9.94 9.44 -4.61
C THR A 174 -10.03 9.43 -6.13
N SER A 175 -10.69 10.43 -6.73
CA SER A 175 -10.75 10.59 -8.19
C SER A 175 -9.35 10.77 -8.82
N ASP A 176 -8.48 11.57 -8.20
CA ASP A 176 -7.09 11.73 -8.63
C ASP A 176 -6.30 10.41 -8.52
N HIS A 177 -6.57 9.61 -7.49
CA HIS A 177 -5.93 8.30 -7.30
C HIS A 177 -6.38 7.30 -8.36
N GLU A 178 -7.69 7.22 -8.64
CA GLU A 178 -8.25 6.40 -9.71
C GLU A 178 -7.65 6.79 -11.08
N SER A 179 -7.59 8.08 -11.39
CA SER A 179 -6.95 8.56 -12.62
C SER A 179 -5.48 8.16 -12.72
N ARG A 180 -4.73 8.20 -11.62
CA ARG A 180 -3.32 7.76 -11.59
C ARG A 180 -3.18 6.25 -11.74
N MET A 181 -4.11 5.48 -11.19
CA MET A 181 -4.13 4.02 -11.37
C MET A 181 -4.38 3.66 -12.84
N ASP A 182 -5.31 4.34 -13.51
CA ASP A 182 -5.56 4.16 -14.95
C ASP A 182 -4.32 4.54 -15.79
N GLU A 183 -3.62 5.62 -15.43
CA GLU A 183 -2.36 6.02 -16.09
C GLU A 183 -1.25 4.96 -15.90
N ILE A 184 -1.13 4.37 -14.71
CA ILE A 184 -0.17 3.31 -14.42
C ILE A 184 -0.51 2.04 -15.20
N GLU A 185 -1.80 1.67 -15.27
CA GLU A 185 -2.26 0.51 -16.05
C GLU A 185 -1.93 0.69 -17.54
N GLN A 186 -2.25 1.85 -18.12
CA GLN A 186 -1.87 2.18 -19.50
C GLN A 186 -0.35 2.17 -19.72
N ALA A 187 0.44 2.64 -18.76
CA ALA A 187 1.90 2.60 -18.85
C ALA A 187 2.43 1.15 -18.83
N ASN A 188 1.84 0.27 -18.00
CA ASN A 188 2.19 -1.14 -17.94
C ASN A 188 1.82 -1.88 -19.23
N GLU A 189 0.67 -1.58 -19.84
CA GLU A 189 0.30 -2.14 -21.15
C GLU A 189 1.32 -1.76 -22.23
N ARG A 190 1.75 -0.49 -22.26
CA ARG A 190 2.80 -0.02 -23.18
C ARG A 190 4.14 -0.70 -22.90
N LEU A 191 4.50 -0.93 -21.64
CA LEU A 191 5.71 -1.67 -21.29
C LEU A 191 5.66 -3.10 -21.82
N LEU A 192 4.56 -3.82 -21.60
CA LEU A 192 4.37 -5.18 -22.14
C LEU A 192 4.44 -5.22 -23.67
N GLU A 193 3.86 -4.23 -24.37
CA GLU A 193 3.98 -4.11 -25.82
C GLU A 193 5.46 -3.91 -26.23
N THR A 194 6.20 -3.05 -25.53
CA THR A 194 7.63 -2.84 -25.81
C THR A 194 8.48 -4.06 -25.51
N GLU A 195 8.20 -4.79 -24.44
CA GLU A 195 8.88 -6.04 -24.09
C GLU A 195 8.63 -7.12 -25.14
N SER A 196 7.38 -7.26 -25.62
CA SER A 196 7.03 -8.16 -26.71
C SER A 196 7.82 -7.82 -27.98
N ARG A 197 7.86 -6.54 -28.37
CA ARG A 197 8.65 -6.07 -29.53
C ARG A 197 10.15 -6.34 -29.36
N CYS A 198 10.70 -6.15 -28.16
CA CYS A 198 12.09 -6.49 -27.87
C CYS A 198 12.35 -7.99 -27.98
N GLY A 199 11.41 -8.83 -27.57
CA GLY A 199 11.45 -10.28 -27.76
C GLY A 199 11.51 -10.69 -29.23
N GLU A 200 10.61 -10.15 -30.06
CA GLU A 200 10.58 -10.40 -31.51
C GLU A 200 11.89 -9.94 -32.19
N LEU A 201 12.38 -8.75 -31.84
CA LEU A 201 13.65 -8.25 -32.37
C LEU A 201 14.84 -9.13 -31.98
N ARG A 202 14.80 -9.70 -30.77
CA ARG A 202 15.83 -10.64 -30.30
C ARG A 202 15.80 -11.94 -31.08
N GLU A 203 14.62 -12.52 -31.31
CA GLU A 203 14.47 -13.74 -32.12
C GLU A 203 14.96 -13.52 -33.57
N ILE A 204 14.65 -12.35 -34.16
CA ILE A 204 15.17 -11.98 -35.48
C ILE A 204 16.70 -11.84 -35.47
N ALA A 205 17.28 -11.27 -34.41
CA ALA A 205 18.73 -11.13 -34.27
C ALA A 205 19.41 -12.49 -34.15
N ASP A 206 18.89 -13.37 -33.28
CA ASP A 206 19.40 -14.73 -33.08
C ASP A 206 19.28 -15.56 -34.38
N GLY A 207 18.18 -15.41 -35.12
CA GLY A 207 17.99 -16.03 -36.43
C GLY A 207 19.03 -15.57 -37.46
N ARG A 208 19.32 -14.26 -37.52
CA ARG A 208 20.38 -13.71 -38.38
C ARG A 208 21.77 -14.18 -37.98
N GLU A 209 22.05 -14.30 -36.69
CA GLU A 209 23.33 -14.82 -36.20
C GLU A 209 23.51 -16.29 -36.60
N ALA A 210 22.47 -17.11 -36.49
CA ALA A 210 22.49 -18.49 -36.97
C ALA A 210 22.72 -18.60 -38.49
N GLU A 211 22.09 -17.74 -39.30
CA GLU A 211 22.33 -17.65 -40.74
C GLU A 211 23.78 -17.24 -41.06
N LEU A 212 24.33 -16.27 -40.32
CA LEU A 212 25.72 -15.85 -40.47
C LEU A 212 26.71 -16.96 -40.11
N LEU A 213 26.44 -17.74 -39.06
CA LEU A 213 27.26 -18.90 -38.71
C LEU A 213 27.17 -19.98 -39.79
N ALA A 214 25.98 -20.28 -40.31
CA ALA A 214 25.80 -21.27 -41.39
C ALA A 214 26.50 -20.85 -42.70
N THR A 215 26.43 -19.56 -43.06
CA THR A 215 27.15 -19.04 -44.23
C THR A 215 28.66 -19.04 -44.02
N ARG A 216 29.13 -18.82 -42.79
CA ARG A 216 30.55 -18.95 -42.43
C ARG A 216 31.05 -20.39 -42.53
N THR A 217 30.32 -21.36 -41.99
CA THR A 217 30.70 -22.78 -42.12
C THR A 217 30.72 -23.21 -43.58
N MET A 218 29.75 -22.76 -44.38
CA MET A 218 29.76 -23.01 -45.83
C MET A 218 30.96 -22.36 -46.53
N ALA A 219 31.39 -21.17 -46.10
CA ALA A 219 32.58 -20.52 -46.64
C ALA A 219 33.86 -21.28 -46.26
N ASP A 220 33.97 -21.78 -45.03
CA ASP A 220 35.09 -22.60 -44.56
C ASP A 220 35.16 -23.93 -45.33
N ASP A 221 34.02 -24.60 -45.55
CA ASP A 221 33.94 -25.83 -46.36
C ASP A 221 34.39 -25.59 -47.81
N LEU A 222 33.94 -24.47 -48.41
CA LEU A 222 34.37 -24.08 -49.75
C LEU A 222 35.87 -23.75 -49.80
N GLN A 223 36.43 -23.16 -48.74
CA GLN A 223 37.85 -22.92 -48.64
C GLN A 223 38.65 -24.22 -48.57
N ILE A 224 38.22 -25.19 -47.75
CA ILE A 224 38.84 -26.52 -47.67
C ILE A 224 38.80 -27.21 -49.04
N ALA A 225 37.63 -27.20 -49.71
CA ALA A 225 37.49 -27.77 -51.04
C ALA A 225 38.38 -27.07 -52.08
N LEU A 226 38.58 -25.75 -51.97
CA LEU A 226 39.50 -25.01 -52.81
C LEU A 226 40.94 -25.42 -52.55
N GLU A 227 41.37 -25.52 -51.29
CA GLU A 227 42.70 -25.98 -50.90
C GLU A 227 42.99 -27.40 -51.39
N GLU A 228 42.00 -28.29 -51.31
CA GLU A 228 42.08 -29.65 -51.88
C GLU A 228 42.22 -29.61 -53.40
N SER A 229 41.43 -28.79 -54.09
CA SER A 229 41.55 -28.62 -55.55
C SER A 229 42.92 -28.06 -55.96
N VAL A 230 43.49 -27.13 -55.20
CA VAL A 230 44.83 -26.59 -55.42
C VAL A 230 45.89 -27.67 -55.19
N ARG A 231 45.73 -28.49 -54.15
CA ARG A 231 46.62 -29.63 -53.88
C ARG A 231 46.61 -30.64 -55.03
N THR A 232 45.42 -31.04 -55.49
CA THR A 232 45.29 -31.98 -56.61
C THR A 232 45.84 -31.42 -57.91
N VAL A 233 45.68 -30.12 -58.18
CA VAL A 233 46.34 -29.45 -59.31
C VAL A 233 47.86 -29.51 -59.16
N GLY A 234 48.40 -29.22 -57.98
CA GLY A 234 49.84 -29.32 -57.72
C GLY A 234 50.39 -30.75 -57.90
N GLU A 235 49.64 -31.77 -57.48
CA GLU A 235 49.98 -33.18 -57.72
C GLU A 235 49.94 -33.54 -59.22
N LEU A 236 48.95 -33.04 -59.95
CA LEU A 236 48.86 -33.23 -61.41
C LEU A 236 50.00 -32.52 -62.13
N GLU A 237 50.35 -31.30 -61.74
CA GLU A 237 51.51 -30.57 -62.28
C GLU A 237 52.82 -31.33 -62.02
N ALA A 238 53.01 -31.87 -60.81
CA ALA A 238 54.17 -32.69 -60.48
C ALA A 238 54.23 -33.98 -61.33
N ARG A 239 53.08 -34.63 -61.58
CA ARG A 239 53.00 -35.79 -62.49
C ARG A 239 53.33 -35.40 -63.93
N ILE A 240 52.81 -34.27 -64.42
CA ILE A 240 53.12 -33.76 -65.76
C ILE A 240 54.62 -33.50 -65.90
N LEU A 241 55.27 -32.90 -64.90
CA LEU A 241 56.72 -32.70 -64.92
C LEU A 241 57.51 -34.01 -64.94
N GLU A 242 57.04 -35.03 -64.21
CA GLU A 242 57.67 -36.36 -64.24
C GLU A 242 57.44 -37.06 -65.59
N ASP A 243 56.23 -36.97 -66.15
CA ASP A 243 55.91 -37.49 -67.48
C ASP A 243 56.75 -36.77 -68.56
N GLU A 244 56.92 -35.44 -68.47
CA GLU A 244 57.80 -34.66 -69.34
C GLU A 244 59.26 -35.11 -69.21
N ARG A 245 59.73 -35.40 -67.99
CA ARG A 245 61.07 -35.94 -67.73
C ARG A 245 61.24 -37.33 -68.34
N GLN A 246 60.24 -38.20 -68.19
CA GLN A 246 60.24 -39.54 -68.78
C GLN A 246 60.17 -39.50 -70.30
N ILE A 247 59.38 -38.59 -70.88
CA ILE A 247 59.34 -38.33 -72.32
C ILE A 247 60.70 -37.80 -72.79
N GLY A 248 61.36 -36.93 -72.01
CA GLY A 248 62.72 -36.47 -72.30
C GLY A 248 63.72 -37.63 -72.31
N LEU A 249 63.66 -38.53 -71.32
CA LEU A 249 64.49 -39.74 -71.27
C LEU A 249 64.20 -40.71 -72.41
N ALA A 250 62.91 -40.94 -72.72
CA ALA A 250 62.50 -41.78 -73.84
C ALA A 250 62.93 -41.17 -75.19
N GLY A 251 62.81 -39.86 -75.35
CA GLY A 251 63.31 -39.11 -76.50
C GLY A 251 64.83 -39.22 -76.63
N GLY A 252 65.57 -39.13 -75.53
CA GLY A 252 67.01 -39.37 -75.49
C GLY A 252 67.38 -40.79 -75.92
N LYS A 253 66.70 -41.81 -75.38
CA LYS A 253 66.89 -43.22 -75.76
C LYS A 253 66.52 -43.49 -77.22
N LEU A 254 65.47 -42.85 -77.75
CA LEU A 254 65.10 -42.93 -79.16
C LEU A 254 66.13 -42.24 -80.06
N ALA A 255 66.73 -41.13 -79.62
CA ALA A 255 67.83 -40.49 -80.33
C ALA A 255 69.10 -41.38 -80.34
N GLU A 256 69.40 -42.05 -79.23
CA GLU A 256 70.46 -43.08 -79.18
C GLU A 256 70.15 -44.26 -80.10
N LEU A 257 68.92 -44.78 -80.08
CA LEU A 257 68.48 -45.83 -81.01
C LEU A 257 68.60 -45.38 -82.47
N ALA A 258 68.19 -44.16 -82.79
CA ALA A 258 68.33 -43.60 -84.13
C ALA A 258 69.80 -43.44 -84.53
N HIS A 259 70.68 -43.11 -83.59
CA HIS A 259 72.13 -43.06 -83.82
C HIS A 259 72.70 -44.46 -84.10
N VAL A 260 72.33 -45.46 -83.29
CA VAL A 260 72.73 -46.86 -83.48
C VAL A 260 72.21 -47.39 -84.83
N ILE A 261 70.97 -47.06 -85.21
CA ILE A 261 70.40 -47.45 -86.52
C ILE A 261 71.16 -46.75 -87.67
N ALA A 262 71.52 -45.47 -87.52
CA ALA A 262 72.32 -44.76 -88.50
C ALA A 262 73.73 -45.37 -88.63
N GLU A 263 74.32 -45.84 -87.53
CA GLU A 263 75.60 -46.53 -87.50
C GLU A 263 75.54 -47.95 -88.11
N GLN A 264 74.37 -48.62 -88.03
CA GLN A 264 74.12 -49.93 -88.64
C GLN A 264 73.66 -49.88 -90.11
N THR A 265 73.26 -48.71 -90.62
CA THR A 265 72.85 -48.52 -92.02
C THR A 265 73.91 -48.98 -93.04
N PRO A 266 75.23 -48.67 -92.90
CA PRO A 266 76.24 -49.17 -93.83
C PRO A 266 76.48 -50.69 -93.78
N ARG A 267 76.14 -51.36 -92.65
CA ARG A 267 76.22 -52.83 -92.55
C ARG A 267 75.03 -53.53 -93.21
N LEU A 268 73.86 -52.90 -93.20
CA LEU A 268 72.67 -53.39 -93.90
C LEU A 268 72.79 -53.21 -95.43
N GLU A 269 73.44 -52.14 -95.91
CA GLU A 269 73.77 -51.98 -97.33
C GLU A 269 74.78 -53.05 -97.81
N GLN A 270 75.79 -53.41 -97.00
CA GLN A 270 76.71 -54.51 -97.30
C GLN A 270 76.04 -55.90 -97.34
N GLY A 271 75.05 -56.16 -96.49
CA GLY A 271 74.26 -57.40 -96.51
C GLY A 271 73.32 -57.51 -97.73
N ALA A 272 72.76 -56.38 -98.17
CA ALA A 272 71.92 -56.32 -99.36
C ALA A 272 72.72 -56.53 -100.67
N GLU A 273 73.95 -56.01 -100.76
CA GLU A 273 74.85 -56.25 -101.90
C GLU A 273 75.33 -57.71 -101.98
N ALA A 274 75.54 -58.38 -100.84
CA ALA A 274 75.91 -59.79 -100.80
C ALA A 274 74.77 -60.73 -101.26
N MET A 275 73.51 -60.43 -100.90
CA MET A 275 72.35 -61.24 -101.33
C MET A 275 72.02 -61.10 -102.83
N ALA A 276 72.42 -60.01 -103.48
CA ALA A 276 72.20 -59.82 -104.93
C ALA A 276 73.15 -60.66 -105.82
N LEU A 277 74.25 -61.19 -105.28
CA LEU A 277 75.23 -62.01 -106.01
C LEU A 277 74.85 -63.50 -106.09
N ILE A 278 74.03 -63.99 -105.16
CA ILE A 278 73.65 -65.41 -105.03
C ILE A 278 72.93 -65.95 -106.29
N PRO A 279 71.92 -65.26 -106.87
CA PRO A 279 71.22 -65.77 -108.06
C PRO A 279 72.09 -65.80 -109.33
N ARG A 280 73.11 -64.94 -109.40
CA ARG A 280 74.03 -64.86 -110.56
C ARG A 280 75.05 -66.01 -110.59
N LEU A 281 75.50 -66.48 -109.43
CA LEU A 281 76.43 -67.60 -109.33
C LEU A 281 75.73 -68.94 -109.59
N GLU A 282 74.49 -69.11 -109.14
CA GLU A 282 73.68 -70.30 -109.39
C GLU A 282 73.34 -70.51 -110.87
N SER A 283 73.06 -69.43 -111.62
CA SER A 283 72.86 -69.49 -113.07
C SER A 283 74.10 -69.97 -113.82
N ARG A 284 75.29 -69.54 -113.40
CA ARG A 284 76.55 -69.86 -114.08
C ARG A 284 77.01 -71.30 -113.88
N ILE A 285 76.69 -71.88 -112.71
CA ILE A 285 76.95 -73.29 -112.41
C ILE A 285 76.07 -74.20 -113.28
N ARG A 286 74.81 -73.80 -113.51
CA ARG A 286 73.87 -74.56 -114.34
C ARG A 286 74.29 -74.61 -115.81
N ASP A 287 74.70 -73.48 -116.37
CA ASP A 287 75.16 -73.41 -117.77
C ASP A 287 76.43 -74.27 -118.02
N LEU A 288 77.36 -74.32 -117.05
CA LEU A 288 78.58 -75.13 -117.14
C LEU A 288 78.32 -76.64 -116.97
N GLN A 289 77.29 -77.02 -116.21
CA GLN A 289 76.91 -78.43 -116.06
C GLN A 289 76.24 -78.98 -117.33
N GLU A 290 75.50 -78.14 -118.06
CA GLU A 290 74.85 -78.50 -119.32
C GLU A 290 75.87 -78.67 -120.46
N GLU A 291 76.89 -77.81 -120.51
CA GLU A 291 77.98 -77.86 -121.50
C GLU A 291 78.89 -79.11 -121.35
N VAL A 292 78.97 -79.69 -120.15
CA VAL A 292 79.72 -80.93 -119.86
C VAL A 292 78.95 -82.19 -120.26
N ALA A 293 77.62 -82.15 -120.32
CA ALA A 293 76.79 -83.29 -120.70
C ALA A 293 76.72 -83.51 -122.23
N GLU A 294 76.89 -82.45 -123.03
CA GLU A 294 76.58 -82.47 -124.47
C GLU A 294 77.73 -82.96 -125.38
N LYS A 295 78.97 -83.02 -124.88
CA LYS A 295 80.10 -83.61 -125.62
C LYS A 295 80.53 -84.92 -124.95
N HIS A 296 80.03 -86.05 -125.43
CA HIS A 296 80.60 -87.39 -125.17
C HIS A 296 80.68 -88.13 -126.50
N GLY A 297 81.84 -88.03 -127.16
CA GLY A 297 82.04 -88.71 -128.44
C GLY A 297 83.32 -88.36 -129.19
N ASN A 298 84.47 -88.22 -128.52
CA ASN A 298 85.77 -88.61 -129.10
C ASN A 298 86.90 -88.47 -128.06
N ASP A 299 87.48 -89.62 -127.71
CA ASP A 299 88.55 -89.75 -126.72
C ASP A 299 89.90 -89.26 -127.26
N GLY A 300 90.55 -88.38 -126.51
CA GLY A 300 91.91 -87.92 -126.78
C GLY A 300 92.20 -86.53 -126.19
N GLU A 301 91.31 -85.57 -126.39
CA GLU A 301 91.43 -84.21 -125.83
C GLU A 301 90.61 -84.01 -124.53
N PHE A 302 89.83 -85.02 -124.14
CA PHE A 302 88.89 -85.02 -123.00
C PHE A 302 89.52 -85.05 -121.61
N ALA A 303 90.80 -85.37 -121.48
CA ALA A 303 91.47 -85.45 -120.19
C ALA A 303 91.93 -84.07 -119.70
N SER A 304 92.47 -83.21 -120.59
CA SER A 304 92.96 -81.89 -120.19
C SER A 304 91.84 -80.90 -119.88
N PHE A 305 90.71 -80.98 -120.62
CA PHE A 305 89.55 -80.14 -120.38
C PHE A 305 88.85 -80.53 -119.07
N ARG A 306 88.66 -81.83 -118.78
CA ARG A 306 88.06 -82.28 -117.51
C ARG A 306 88.85 -81.81 -116.29
N GLU A 307 90.17 -81.77 -116.37
CA GLU A 307 91.01 -81.30 -115.26
C GLU A 307 90.84 -79.78 -115.03
N THR A 308 90.82 -78.96 -116.09
CA THR A 308 90.62 -77.50 -115.97
C THR A 308 89.22 -77.13 -115.53
N THR A 309 88.17 -77.79 -116.01
CA THR A 309 86.80 -77.49 -115.57
C THR A 309 86.55 -77.94 -114.13
N ARG A 310 87.15 -79.05 -113.69
CA ARG A 310 87.01 -79.55 -112.31
C ARG A 310 87.73 -78.65 -111.30
N VAL A 311 88.95 -78.20 -111.61
CA VAL A 311 89.64 -77.20 -110.78
C VAL A 311 88.85 -75.89 -110.69
N ARG A 312 88.14 -75.50 -111.76
CA ARG A 312 87.32 -74.28 -111.75
C ARG A 312 86.03 -74.42 -110.95
N ILE A 313 85.40 -75.60 -110.99
CA ILE A 313 84.22 -75.92 -110.16
C ILE A 313 84.63 -75.94 -108.67
N ASP A 314 85.74 -76.61 -108.33
CA ASP A 314 86.23 -76.67 -106.94
C ASP A 314 86.63 -75.28 -106.39
N GLN A 315 87.11 -74.38 -107.26
CA GLN A 315 87.40 -73.00 -106.88
C GLN A 315 86.12 -72.22 -106.57
N LEU A 316 85.08 -72.38 -107.38
CA LEU A 316 83.79 -71.71 -107.20
C LEU A 316 83.03 -72.26 -105.99
N GLU A 317 83.15 -73.55 -105.68
CA GLU A 317 82.56 -74.14 -104.47
C GLU A 317 83.22 -73.59 -103.19
N ARG A 318 84.55 -73.39 -103.17
CA ARG A 318 85.24 -72.74 -102.04
C ARG A 318 84.86 -71.26 -101.87
N ASP A 319 84.66 -70.54 -102.97
CA ASP A 319 84.21 -69.15 -102.92
C ASP A 319 82.76 -69.05 -102.39
N LEU A 320 81.93 -70.08 -102.65
CA LEU A 320 80.56 -70.19 -102.14
C LEU A 320 80.53 -70.58 -100.65
N GLU A 321 81.42 -71.47 -100.21
CA GLU A 321 81.58 -71.80 -98.79
C GLU A 321 82.10 -70.61 -97.97
N THR A 322 83.03 -69.83 -98.50
CA THR A 322 83.52 -68.62 -97.82
C THR A 322 82.47 -67.49 -97.79
N ALA A 323 81.62 -67.39 -98.81
CA ALA A 323 80.46 -66.49 -98.78
C ALA A 323 79.39 -66.95 -97.78
N ASN A 324 79.11 -68.24 -97.68
CA ASN A 324 78.18 -68.81 -96.69
C ASN A 324 78.72 -68.71 -95.25
N ALA A 325 80.02 -68.87 -95.03
CA ALA A 325 80.63 -68.66 -93.72
C ALA A 325 80.53 -67.20 -93.26
N ARG A 326 80.69 -66.23 -94.17
CA ARG A 326 80.49 -64.80 -93.89
C ARG A 326 79.01 -64.41 -93.68
N ALA A 327 78.09 -65.11 -94.33
CA ALA A 327 76.65 -64.93 -94.09
C ALA A 327 76.21 -65.55 -92.75
N ALA A 328 76.82 -66.67 -92.34
CA ALA A 328 76.53 -67.33 -91.06
C ALA A 328 77.12 -66.59 -89.84
N GLU A 329 78.27 -65.92 -89.96
CA GLU A 329 78.80 -65.04 -88.90
C GLU A 329 77.98 -63.75 -88.70
N ALA A 330 77.12 -63.39 -89.66
CA ALA A 330 76.26 -62.21 -89.58
C ALA A 330 74.88 -62.49 -88.95
N THR A 331 74.55 -63.74 -88.63
CA THR A 331 73.24 -64.12 -88.08
C THR A 331 73.36 -64.88 -86.75
N VAL A 332 73.07 -64.13 -85.68
CA VAL A 332 72.38 -64.55 -84.45
C VAL A 332 73.14 -65.46 -83.47
N GLU A 333 73.62 -64.84 -82.38
CA GLU A 333 73.52 -65.45 -81.03
C GLU A 333 73.55 -64.41 -79.89
N ALA A 334 74.07 -63.19 -80.13
CA ALA A 334 74.18 -62.15 -79.09
C ALA A 334 72.95 -61.24 -78.88
N ASP A 335 71.94 -61.27 -79.78
CA ASP A 335 70.82 -60.31 -79.75
C ASP A 335 69.51 -60.89 -79.18
N SER A 336 69.34 -62.22 -79.13
CA SER A 336 68.13 -62.82 -78.53
C SER A 336 68.13 -62.69 -77.00
N GLU A 337 69.27 -62.98 -76.35
CA GLU A 337 69.41 -62.88 -74.89
C GLU A 337 69.30 -61.43 -74.39
N ARG A 338 69.76 -60.46 -75.19
CA ARG A 338 69.71 -59.04 -74.84
C ARG A 338 68.29 -58.48 -74.91
N ILE A 339 67.49 -58.96 -75.86
CA ILE A 339 66.07 -58.59 -75.97
C ILE A 339 65.25 -59.27 -74.85
N GLU A 340 65.55 -60.52 -74.50
CA GLU A 340 64.85 -61.24 -73.43
C GLU A 340 65.18 -60.66 -72.04
N ALA A 341 66.41 -60.20 -71.82
CA ALA A 341 66.81 -59.46 -70.62
C ALA A 341 66.05 -58.13 -70.47
N LEU A 342 65.91 -57.35 -71.55
CA LEU A 342 65.15 -56.08 -71.53
C LEU A 342 63.65 -56.29 -71.28
N ILE A 343 63.08 -57.40 -71.77
CA ILE A 343 61.68 -57.77 -71.50
C ILE A 343 61.51 -58.18 -70.03
N SER A 344 62.47 -58.92 -69.45
CA SER A 344 62.42 -59.32 -68.04
C SER A 344 62.56 -58.12 -67.07
N GLU A 345 63.38 -57.14 -67.42
CA GLU A 345 63.59 -55.92 -66.64
C GLU A 345 62.34 -55.02 -66.63
N ALA A 346 61.60 -54.98 -67.75
CA ALA A 346 60.32 -54.27 -67.84
C ALA A 346 59.17 -54.96 -67.07
N ARG A 347 59.26 -56.26 -66.82
CA ARG A 347 58.18 -57.06 -66.20
C ARG A 347 58.21 -57.03 -64.66
N ALA A 348 59.40 -56.94 -64.07
CA ALA A 348 59.62 -56.93 -62.63
C ALA A 348 58.86 -55.85 -61.81
N PRO A 349 58.68 -54.59 -62.26
CA PRO A 349 57.93 -53.60 -61.49
C PRO A 349 56.41 -53.84 -61.49
N LEU A 350 55.87 -54.51 -62.52
CA LEU A 350 54.44 -54.82 -62.61
C LEU A 350 54.05 -55.95 -61.64
N GLU A 351 54.91 -56.96 -61.47
CA GLU A 351 54.66 -58.05 -60.53
C GLU A 351 54.74 -57.60 -59.07
N ARG A 352 55.63 -56.65 -58.73
CA ARG A 352 55.66 -56.05 -57.37
C ARG A 352 54.37 -55.28 -57.04
N ARG A 353 53.78 -54.60 -58.03
CA ARG A 353 52.56 -53.82 -57.82
C ARG A 353 51.34 -54.70 -57.55
N ILE A 354 51.31 -55.89 -58.14
CA ILE A 354 50.25 -56.89 -57.90
C ILE A 354 50.37 -57.45 -56.48
N VAL A 355 51.59 -57.76 -56.03
CA VAL A 355 51.83 -58.26 -54.66
C VAL A 355 51.56 -57.19 -53.58
N GLU A 356 51.87 -55.92 -53.84
CA GLU A 356 51.49 -54.80 -52.94
C GLU A 356 49.97 -54.70 -52.78
N LEU A 357 49.22 -54.78 -53.88
CA LEU A 357 47.75 -54.68 -53.87
C LEU A 357 47.07 -55.88 -53.18
N GLU A 358 47.69 -57.06 -53.19
CA GLU A 358 47.22 -58.23 -52.45
C GLU A 358 47.52 -58.12 -50.94
N SER A 359 48.59 -57.41 -50.56
CA SER A 359 48.97 -57.23 -49.15
C SER A 359 48.18 -56.15 -48.38
N ASP A 360 47.54 -55.22 -49.09
CA ASP A 360 46.73 -54.13 -48.51
C ASP A 360 45.28 -54.55 -48.15
N LEU A 361 44.92 -55.83 -48.30
CA LEU A 361 43.66 -56.40 -47.82
C LEU A 361 43.82 -56.96 -46.39
N PRO A 362 43.32 -56.29 -45.34
CA PRO A 362 43.55 -56.74 -43.97
C PRO A 362 42.80 -58.04 -43.66
N ALA A 363 43.55 -59.08 -43.32
CA ALA A 363 43.06 -60.30 -42.70
C ALA A 363 42.55 -60.01 -41.27
N SER A 364 41.30 -59.58 -41.16
CA SER A 364 40.62 -59.35 -39.87
C SER A 364 40.05 -60.66 -39.32
N ALA A 365 40.85 -61.35 -38.52
CA ALA A 365 40.39 -62.40 -37.62
C ALA A 365 40.07 -61.77 -36.24
N ASP A 366 38.85 -61.27 -36.06
CA ASP A 366 38.18 -61.33 -34.76
C ASP A 366 36.66 -61.16 -34.92
N GLY A 367 35.92 -61.97 -34.19
CA GLY A 367 34.49 -62.20 -34.38
C GLY A 367 33.60 -61.11 -33.79
N ASP A 368 33.48 -59.98 -34.50
CA ASP A 368 32.38 -59.04 -34.31
C ASP A 368 31.44 -59.09 -35.51
N VAL A 369 30.14 -59.19 -35.25
CA VAL A 369 29.11 -59.41 -36.27
C VAL A 369 29.11 -58.23 -37.23
N VAL A 370 29.73 -58.44 -38.40
CA VAL A 370 29.67 -57.51 -39.54
C VAL A 370 28.20 -57.28 -39.85
N SER A 371 27.73 -56.04 -39.59
CA SER A 371 26.34 -55.69 -39.83
C SER A 371 25.99 -56.01 -41.29
N ARG A 372 24.79 -56.56 -41.49
CA ARG A 372 24.25 -56.92 -42.82
C ARG A 372 24.40 -55.78 -43.83
N ASP A 373 24.36 -54.53 -43.36
CA ASP A 373 24.58 -53.33 -44.18
C ASP A 373 26.00 -53.19 -44.72
N LYS A 374 27.03 -53.60 -43.97
CA LYS A 374 28.42 -53.59 -44.46
C LYS A 374 28.67 -54.69 -45.49
N TYR A 375 27.99 -55.85 -45.37
CA TYR A 375 28.04 -56.91 -46.37
C TYR A 375 27.30 -56.52 -47.66
N GLU A 376 26.12 -55.90 -47.55
CA GLU A 376 25.40 -55.38 -48.72
C GLU A 376 26.15 -54.22 -49.39
N MET A 377 26.82 -53.35 -48.63
CA MET A 377 27.62 -52.25 -49.20
C MET A 377 28.91 -52.76 -49.88
N ALA A 378 29.53 -53.83 -49.37
CA ALA A 378 30.64 -54.50 -50.05
C ALA A 378 30.18 -55.25 -51.31
N LYS A 379 29.02 -55.89 -51.26
CA LYS A 379 28.38 -56.54 -52.40
C LYS A 379 27.96 -55.55 -53.49
N GLU A 380 27.42 -54.38 -53.12
CA GLU A 380 27.15 -53.29 -54.06
C GLU A 380 28.43 -52.73 -54.68
N ARG A 381 29.53 -52.64 -53.93
CA ARG A 381 30.83 -52.23 -54.46
C ARG A 381 31.43 -53.26 -55.42
N CYS A 382 31.31 -54.55 -55.14
CA CYS A 382 31.71 -55.62 -56.06
C CYS A 382 30.83 -55.62 -57.33
N LEU A 383 29.51 -55.49 -57.21
CA LEU A 383 28.61 -55.39 -58.37
C LEU A 383 28.85 -54.12 -59.20
N LYS A 384 29.32 -53.03 -58.57
CA LYS A 384 29.70 -51.79 -59.27
C LYS A 384 31.08 -51.89 -59.93
N ALA A 385 31.97 -52.72 -59.40
CA ALA A 385 33.25 -53.06 -60.04
C ALA A 385 33.05 -54.04 -61.20
N GLU A 386 32.14 -55.01 -61.05
CA GLU A 386 31.75 -55.97 -62.10
C GLU A 386 31.02 -55.25 -63.26
N ARG A 387 30.10 -54.32 -62.96
CA ARG A 387 29.51 -53.43 -63.99
C ARG A 387 30.54 -52.52 -64.67
N ARG A 388 31.57 -52.07 -63.96
CA ARG A 388 32.67 -51.31 -64.57
C ARG A 388 33.60 -52.20 -65.41
N GLY A 389 33.75 -53.48 -65.04
CA GLY A 389 34.41 -54.49 -65.84
C GLY A 389 33.65 -54.76 -67.13
N ASP A 390 32.34 -54.99 -67.05
CA ASP A 390 31.45 -55.18 -68.20
C ASP A 390 31.39 -53.94 -69.09
N GLU A 391 31.39 -52.72 -68.51
CA GLU A 391 31.47 -51.44 -69.22
C GLU A 391 32.83 -51.22 -69.90
N LEU A 392 33.93 -51.73 -69.31
CA LEU A 392 35.27 -51.68 -69.91
C LEU A 392 35.45 -52.75 -70.99
N GLU A 393 34.83 -53.92 -70.85
CA GLU A 393 34.82 -54.98 -71.86
C GLU A 393 33.89 -54.61 -73.03
N THR A 394 32.78 -53.91 -72.77
CA THR A 394 32.00 -53.24 -73.83
C THR A 394 32.73 -52.04 -74.43
N ALA A 395 33.49 -51.24 -73.66
CA ALA A 395 34.30 -50.16 -74.22
C ALA A 395 35.49 -50.68 -75.07
N LEU A 396 36.09 -51.82 -74.69
CA LEU A 396 37.15 -52.48 -75.45
C LEU A 396 36.63 -53.15 -76.72
N SER A 397 35.43 -53.75 -76.68
CA SER A 397 34.79 -54.28 -77.90
C SER A 397 34.24 -53.18 -78.82
N MET A 398 33.93 -51.98 -78.30
CA MET A 398 33.55 -50.81 -79.11
C MET A 398 34.75 -50.00 -79.65
N ALA A 399 35.96 -50.16 -79.09
CA ALA A 399 37.16 -49.46 -79.55
C ALA A 399 37.81 -50.06 -80.81
N ASN A 400 37.34 -51.22 -81.29
CA ASN A 400 37.86 -51.86 -82.49
C ASN A 400 37.12 -51.49 -83.80
N ASP A 401 36.07 -50.67 -83.73
CA ASP A 401 35.38 -50.20 -84.93
C ASP A 401 35.81 -48.78 -85.32
N ARG A 402 36.58 -48.70 -86.42
CA ARG A 402 37.01 -47.46 -87.12
C ARG A 402 35.86 -46.51 -87.52
N GLY A 403 34.60 -46.84 -87.24
CA GLY A 403 33.42 -46.00 -87.42
C GLY A 403 33.20 -44.93 -86.34
N GLN A 404 33.66 -45.12 -85.10
CA GLN A 404 33.34 -44.20 -83.99
C GLN A 404 34.21 -42.94 -83.90
N ALA A 405 35.38 -42.87 -84.57
CA ALA A 405 36.14 -41.62 -84.67
C ALA A 405 35.35 -40.52 -85.42
N ARG A 406 34.48 -40.93 -86.37
CA ARG A 406 33.60 -40.00 -87.10
C ARG A 406 32.35 -39.61 -86.29
N GLU A 407 31.89 -40.45 -85.37
CA GLU A 407 30.81 -40.09 -84.44
C GLU A 407 31.30 -39.27 -83.24
N MET A 408 32.50 -39.51 -82.71
CA MET A 408 33.13 -38.64 -81.72
C MET A 408 33.36 -37.24 -82.31
N ALA A 409 33.74 -37.11 -83.58
CA ALA A 409 33.83 -35.80 -84.23
C ALA A 409 32.46 -35.09 -84.36
N LYS A 410 31.35 -35.83 -84.45
CA LYS A 410 29.98 -35.27 -84.41
C LYS A 410 29.53 -34.94 -82.98
N ARG A 411 29.87 -35.76 -81.99
CA ARG A 411 29.56 -35.51 -80.56
C ARG A 411 30.42 -34.39 -79.98
N LEU A 412 31.66 -34.21 -80.45
CA LEU A 412 32.52 -33.07 -80.12
C LEU A 412 32.03 -31.78 -80.80
N ARG A 413 31.47 -31.84 -82.01
CA ARG A 413 30.76 -30.68 -82.60
C ARG A 413 29.48 -30.31 -81.83
N ALA A 414 28.70 -31.30 -81.39
CA ALA A 414 27.49 -31.05 -80.57
C ALA A 414 27.80 -30.60 -79.13
N LYS A 415 28.93 -31.02 -78.54
CA LYS A 415 29.43 -30.50 -77.26
C LYS A 415 30.05 -29.10 -77.43
N ALA A 416 30.71 -28.82 -78.55
CA ALA A 416 31.21 -27.49 -78.88
C ALA A 416 30.08 -26.47 -79.13
N GLU A 417 28.94 -26.90 -79.69
CA GLU A 417 27.73 -26.06 -79.78
C GLU A 417 27.12 -25.77 -78.40
N ARG A 418 27.06 -26.76 -77.49
CA ARG A 418 26.56 -26.53 -76.11
C ARG A 418 27.51 -25.68 -75.27
N VAL A 419 28.83 -25.84 -75.44
CA VAL A 419 29.82 -24.95 -74.80
C VAL A 419 29.78 -23.56 -75.45
N GLY A 420 29.46 -23.46 -76.74
CA GLY A 420 29.17 -22.21 -77.44
C GLY A 420 27.91 -21.49 -76.92
N ASP A 421 26.88 -22.22 -76.52
CA ASP A 421 25.67 -21.67 -75.91
C ASP A 421 25.89 -21.22 -74.47
N TYR A 422 26.70 -21.95 -73.68
CA TYR A 422 27.13 -21.50 -72.36
C TYR A 422 28.11 -20.33 -72.41
N ALA A 423 29.00 -20.29 -73.42
CA ALA A 423 29.87 -19.15 -73.68
C ALA A 423 29.05 -17.93 -74.15
N ARG A 424 28.01 -18.09 -74.97
CA ARG A 424 27.06 -17.02 -75.31
C ARG A 424 26.25 -16.55 -74.10
N HIS A 425 25.85 -17.46 -73.20
CA HIS A 425 25.13 -17.08 -71.98
C HIS A 425 26.04 -16.35 -70.98
N LEU A 426 27.33 -16.73 -70.88
CA LEU A 426 28.33 -16.00 -70.11
C LEU A 426 28.73 -14.69 -70.76
N ASP A 427 28.79 -14.60 -72.09
CA ASP A 427 29.09 -13.35 -72.80
C ASP A 427 27.88 -12.39 -72.77
N LEU A 428 26.65 -12.89 -72.76
CA LEU A 428 25.44 -12.11 -72.47
C LEU A 428 25.39 -11.65 -71.01
N ARG A 429 25.81 -12.48 -70.06
CA ARG A 429 25.91 -12.09 -68.63
C ARG A 429 27.06 -11.10 -68.41
N ARG A 430 28.17 -11.23 -69.13
CA ARG A 430 29.31 -10.30 -69.11
C ARG A 430 28.96 -8.99 -69.82
N ARG A 431 28.17 -9.00 -70.89
CA ARG A 431 27.59 -7.80 -71.53
C ARG A 431 26.49 -7.16 -70.69
N ARG A 432 25.70 -7.93 -69.92
CA ARG A 432 24.76 -7.39 -68.92
C ARG A 432 25.46 -6.82 -67.71
N LEU A 433 26.55 -7.42 -67.24
CA LEU A 433 27.38 -6.90 -66.15
C LEU A 433 28.25 -5.71 -66.59
N ALA A 434 28.76 -5.71 -67.82
CA ALA A 434 29.41 -4.56 -68.43
C ALA A 434 28.38 -3.47 -68.76
N GLY A 435 27.14 -3.83 -69.13
CA GLY A 435 26.02 -2.91 -69.31
C GLY A 435 25.50 -2.35 -67.99
N LEU A 436 25.48 -3.11 -66.91
CA LEU A 436 25.18 -2.66 -65.54
C LEU A 436 26.33 -1.85 -64.96
N ARG A 437 27.59 -2.22 -65.20
CA ARG A 437 28.75 -1.39 -64.83
C ARG A 437 28.84 -0.12 -65.67
N ALA A 438 28.46 -0.17 -66.95
CA ALA A 438 28.35 1.01 -67.81
C ALA A 438 27.10 1.83 -67.47
N ALA A 439 26.00 1.24 -66.99
CA ALA A 439 24.82 1.96 -66.51
C ALA A 439 25.05 2.57 -65.14
N ILE A 440 25.80 1.92 -64.25
CA ILE A 440 26.29 2.46 -62.97
C ILE A 440 27.37 3.51 -63.22
N ALA A 441 28.24 3.32 -64.22
CA ALA A 441 29.21 4.32 -64.67
C ALA A 441 28.58 5.46 -65.48
N LYS A 442 27.41 5.26 -66.10
CA LYS A 442 26.59 6.28 -66.77
C LYS A 442 25.58 6.93 -65.80
N GLN A 443 25.27 6.31 -64.66
CA GLN A 443 24.66 6.95 -63.49
C GLN A 443 25.70 7.72 -62.67
N ARG A 444 26.98 7.31 -62.69
CA ARG A 444 28.11 8.07 -62.16
C ARG A 444 28.68 9.11 -63.14
N GLY A 445 28.45 8.95 -64.44
CA GLY A 445 29.03 9.78 -65.51
C GLY A 445 28.01 10.60 -66.30
N GLY A 446 26.70 10.38 -66.07
CA GLY A 446 25.60 11.16 -66.63
C GLY A 446 25.13 12.31 -65.73
N THR A 447 25.76 12.48 -64.57
CA THR A 447 25.56 13.61 -63.64
C THR A 447 26.87 14.37 -63.44
N LEU A 448 27.69 14.49 -64.49
CA LEU A 448 28.84 15.39 -64.52
C LEU A 448 28.97 16.05 -65.90
N THR A 449 27.90 16.70 -66.32
CA THR A 449 28.01 18.03 -66.90
C THR A 449 26.96 18.89 -66.20
N VAL A 450 27.45 19.78 -65.32
CA VAL A 450 26.70 20.63 -64.37
C VAL A 450 26.40 19.95 -63.02
N ALA A 451 27.32 20.08 -62.05
CA ALA A 451 27.05 20.49 -60.65
C ALA A 451 28.15 20.03 -59.66
N ASP A 452 29.18 20.86 -59.47
CA ASP A 452 30.27 20.76 -58.47
C ASP A 452 29.81 20.96 -57.00
N GLY A 453 28.58 20.60 -56.62
CA GLY A 453 28.00 20.94 -55.31
C GLY A 453 27.70 19.80 -54.33
N SER A 454 27.46 18.57 -54.82
CA SER A 454 26.82 17.53 -54.00
C SER A 454 27.78 16.56 -53.29
N ALA A 455 28.99 16.36 -53.81
CA ALA A 455 29.98 15.48 -53.17
C ALA A 455 30.54 16.08 -51.85
N LEU A 456 30.64 17.41 -51.79
CA LEU A 456 30.99 18.14 -50.57
C LEU A 456 29.84 18.11 -49.54
N GLN A 457 28.58 18.07 -49.99
CA GLN A 457 27.42 17.94 -49.11
C GLN A 457 27.26 16.54 -48.51
N GLU A 458 27.68 15.48 -49.20
CA GLU A 458 27.62 14.11 -48.66
C GLU A 458 28.71 13.85 -47.62
N LEU A 459 29.92 14.39 -47.80
CA LEU A 459 30.96 14.38 -46.78
C LEU A 459 30.57 15.26 -45.57
N GLN A 460 29.94 16.41 -45.80
CA GLN A 460 29.39 17.23 -44.72
C GLN A 460 28.24 16.55 -43.97
N ARG A 461 27.43 15.71 -44.63
CA ARG A 461 26.36 14.93 -43.96
C ARG A 461 26.89 13.81 -43.07
N ILE A 462 28.01 13.20 -43.43
CA ILE A 462 28.64 12.15 -42.60
C ILE A 462 29.35 12.78 -41.40
N GLU A 463 30.03 13.92 -41.58
CA GLU A 463 30.58 14.69 -40.46
C GLU A 463 29.48 15.27 -39.56
N ALA A 464 28.35 15.70 -40.12
CA ALA A 464 27.19 16.15 -39.34
C ALA A 464 26.64 15.03 -38.46
N ARG A 465 26.53 13.80 -38.98
CA ARG A 465 26.07 12.64 -38.18
C ARG A 465 27.04 12.26 -37.06
N HIS A 466 28.35 12.39 -37.27
CA HIS A 466 29.33 12.16 -36.22
C HIS A 466 29.31 13.26 -35.15
N ARG A 467 29.08 14.52 -35.54
CA ARG A 467 28.89 15.63 -34.59
C ARG A 467 27.57 15.49 -33.82
N GLU A 468 26.50 15.06 -34.47
CA GLU A 468 25.22 14.77 -33.81
C GLU A 468 25.35 13.63 -32.79
N LEU A 469 26.10 12.56 -33.09
CA LEU A 469 26.34 11.48 -32.12
C LEU A 469 27.24 11.90 -30.95
N GLN A 470 28.20 12.79 -31.18
CA GLN A 470 29.01 13.38 -30.12
C GLN A 470 28.21 14.36 -29.26
N GLU A 471 27.36 15.19 -29.86
CA GLU A 471 26.43 16.06 -29.15
C GLU A 471 25.40 15.27 -28.35
N VAL A 472 24.87 14.16 -28.88
CA VAL A 472 23.97 13.27 -28.14
C VAL A 472 24.69 12.61 -26.96
N ARG A 473 25.96 12.20 -27.11
CA ARG A 473 26.77 11.68 -25.99
C ARG A 473 27.05 12.73 -24.93
N GLU A 474 27.40 13.95 -25.33
CA GLU A 474 27.58 15.05 -24.37
C GLU A 474 26.27 15.50 -23.75
N PHE A 475 25.16 15.45 -24.48
CA PHE A 475 23.82 15.78 -23.98
C PHE A 475 23.34 14.71 -23.00
N LEU A 476 23.63 13.42 -23.26
CA LEU A 476 23.41 12.33 -22.33
C LEU A 476 24.31 12.45 -21.10
N GLY A 477 25.60 12.76 -21.26
CA GLY A 477 26.50 13.00 -20.13
C GLY A 477 26.10 14.22 -19.28
N ARG A 478 25.63 15.30 -19.92
CA ARG A 478 25.09 16.49 -19.24
C ARG A 478 23.72 16.22 -18.63
N SER A 479 22.85 15.43 -19.25
CA SER A 479 21.54 15.08 -18.71
C SER A 479 21.66 14.08 -17.57
N GLU A 480 22.63 13.17 -17.60
CA GLU A 480 22.95 12.25 -16.53
C GLU A 480 23.58 13.00 -15.34
N GLN A 481 24.49 13.94 -15.58
CA GLN A 481 24.99 14.83 -14.51
C GLN A 481 23.90 15.75 -13.93
N GLN A 482 22.95 16.22 -14.74
CA GLN A 482 21.81 17.00 -14.25
C GLN A 482 20.77 16.13 -13.52
N MET A 483 20.56 14.88 -13.94
CA MET A 483 19.74 13.89 -13.23
C MET A 483 20.37 13.53 -11.90
N VAL A 484 21.67 13.23 -11.86
CA VAL A 484 22.39 12.89 -10.62
C VAL A 484 22.38 14.07 -9.65
N ARG A 485 22.50 15.33 -10.13
CA ARG A 485 22.36 16.52 -9.27
C ARG A 485 20.92 16.76 -8.80
N ARG A 486 19.91 16.42 -9.59
CA ARG A 486 18.49 16.45 -9.17
C ARG A 486 18.13 15.30 -8.22
N TRP A 487 18.82 14.17 -8.29
CA TRP A 487 18.57 12.98 -7.46
C TRP A 487 19.42 12.92 -6.19
N ALA A 488 20.51 13.70 -6.10
CA ALA A 488 21.33 13.80 -4.90
C ALA A 488 20.72 14.70 -3.80
N ARG A 489 19.90 15.71 -4.16
CA ARG A 489 19.27 16.63 -3.20
C ARG A 489 18.02 16.11 -2.46
N PRO A 490 17.16 15.22 -3.00
CA PRO A 490 15.98 14.75 -2.26
C PRO A 490 16.26 13.61 -1.27
N ARG A 491 17.43 12.97 -1.29
CA ARG A 491 17.69 11.81 -0.40
C ARG A 491 17.62 12.19 1.09
N SER A 492 18.10 13.36 1.48
CA SER A 492 17.99 13.81 2.88
C SER A 492 16.55 14.12 3.28
N VAL A 493 15.76 14.74 2.40
CA VAL A 493 14.33 15.04 2.65
C VAL A 493 13.51 13.76 2.73
N ALA A 494 13.76 12.80 1.84
CA ALA A 494 13.09 11.50 1.85
C ALA A 494 13.43 10.70 3.13
N ILE A 495 14.68 10.73 3.60
CA ILE A 495 15.08 10.07 4.86
C ILE A 495 14.37 10.71 6.05
N VAL A 496 14.30 12.05 6.12
CA VAL A 496 13.59 12.74 7.20
C VAL A 496 12.08 12.42 7.17
N ALA A 497 11.47 12.37 5.99
CA ALA A 497 10.07 11.98 5.82
C ALA A 497 9.83 10.52 6.29
N TRP A 498 10.72 9.59 5.92
CA TRP A 498 10.64 8.21 6.39
C TRP A 498 10.81 8.08 7.91
N ILE A 499 11.71 8.87 8.52
CA ILE A 499 11.86 8.90 9.98
C ILE A 499 10.58 9.41 10.65
N LEU A 500 9.95 10.46 10.11
CA LEU A 500 8.68 10.98 10.64
C LEU A 500 7.56 9.95 10.55
N VAL A 501 7.44 9.25 9.42
CA VAL A 501 6.47 8.15 9.25
C VAL A 501 6.74 7.05 10.28
N LEU A 502 8.00 6.71 10.52
CA LEU A 502 8.37 5.65 11.46
C LEU A 502 8.06 6.04 12.91
N VAL A 503 8.30 7.30 13.28
CA VAL A 503 7.90 7.84 14.59
C VAL A 503 6.38 7.81 14.75
N ALA A 504 5.62 8.18 13.70
CA ALA A 504 4.17 8.14 13.73
C ALA A 504 3.63 6.72 13.90
N ILE A 505 4.17 5.74 13.16
CA ILE A 505 3.82 4.32 13.30
C ILE A 505 4.16 3.81 14.71
N SER A 506 5.32 4.19 15.24
CA SER A 506 5.75 3.78 16.59
C SER A 506 4.85 4.36 17.69
N ALA A 507 4.44 5.62 17.54
CA ALA A 507 3.48 6.25 18.44
C ALA A 507 2.10 5.58 18.37
N PHE A 508 1.65 5.23 17.17
CA PHE A 508 0.38 4.52 16.97
C PHE A 508 0.42 3.10 17.55
N ALA A 509 1.51 2.37 17.33
CA ALA A 509 1.74 1.04 17.92
C ALA A 509 1.83 1.09 19.45
N GLY A 510 2.49 2.11 20.01
CA GLY A 510 2.54 2.35 21.45
C GLY A 510 1.16 2.67 22.05
N TRP A 511 0.38 3.50 21.37
CA TRP A 511 -0.99 3.82 21.78
C TRP A 511 -1.92 2.61 21.74
N PHE A 512 -1.87 1.84 20.65
CA PHE A 512 -2.68 0.64 20.50
C PHE A 512 -2.27 -0.45 21.50
N GLY A 513 -0.96 -0.67 21.67
CA GLY A 513 -0.42 -1.63 22.63
C GLY A 513 -0.84 -1.32 24.07
N VAL A 514 -0.73 -0.07 24.51
CA VAL A 514 -1.18 0.28 25.87
C VAL A 514 -2.68 0.15 26.03
N ARG A 515 -3.45 0.56 25.02
CA ARG A 515 -4.91 0.40 25.06
C ARG A 515 -5.31 -1.06 25.19
N GLU A 516 -4.58 -1.97 24.55
CA GLU A 516 -4.92 -3.40 24.55
C GLU A 516 -4.40 -4.16 25.78
N PHE A 517 -3.23 -3.79 26.32
CA PHE A 517 -2.55 -4.59 27.36
C PHE A 517 -2.54 -3.96 28.75
N VAL A 518 -2.79 -2.66 28.89
CA VAL A 518 -2.76 -2.01 30.20
C VAL A 518 -4.19 -1.82 30.69
N PRO A 519 -4.58 -2.45 31.82
CA PRO A 519 -5.89 -2.21 32.41
C PRO A 519 -5.96 -0.73 32.82
N VAL A 520 -7.00 -0.05 32.32
CA VAL A 520 -7.22 1.35 32.64
C VAL A 520 -8.17 1.40 33.82
N PRO A 521 -7.78 2.00 34.96
CA PRO A 521 -8.67 2.11 36.09
C PRO A 521 -9.90 2.92 35.71
N GLY A 522 -11.05 2.49 36.20
CA GLY A 522 -12.33 3.06 35.85
C GLY A 522 -13.31 3.03 37.01
N VAL A 523 -14.40 3.76 36.83
CA VAL A 523 -15.53 3.75 37.73
C VAL A 523 -16.77 3.50 36.90
N ALA A 524 -17.47 2.40 37.15
CA ALA A 524 -18.76 2.11 36.55
C ALA A 524 -19.89 2.54 37.51
N GLY A 525 -20.96 3.14 36.97
CA GLY A 525 -22.11 3.59 37.76
C GLY A 525 -23.45 3.13 37.18
N VAL A 526 -24.35 2.60 38.01
CA VAL A 526 -25.74 2.23 37.66
C VAL A 526 -26.70 2.87 38.65
N THR A 527 -27.73 3.57 38.17
CA THR A 527 -28.81 4.07 39.03
C THR A 527 -29.98 3.08 39.06
N ILE A 528 -30.39 2.66 40.26
CA ILE A 528 -31.59 1.86 40.53
C ILE A 528 -32.67 2.78 41.07
N LYS A 529 -33.89 2.65 40.55
CA LYS A 529 -35.05 3.42 40.99
C LYS A 529 -36.05 2.54 41.73
N ALA A 530 -36.46 2.98 42.91
CA ALA A 530 -37.57 2.40 43.65
C ALA A 530 -38.90 2.75 42.99
N VAL A 531 -39.73 1.73 42.76
CA VAL A 531 -41.10 1.86 42.29
C VAL A 531 -41.99 1.26 43.37
N ALA A 532 -42.67 2.12 44.13
CA ALA A 532 -43.64 1.69 45.13
C ALA A 532 -44.87 1.05 44.44
N PRO A 533 -45.65 0.20 45.13
CA PRO A 533 -46.83 -0.46 44.55
C PRO A 533 -47.89 0.51 44.02
N ASP A 534 -47.93 1.73 44.56
CA ASP A 534 -48.81 2.82 44.19
C ASP A 534 -48.24 3.73 43.08
N GLY A 535 -47.04 3.41 42.58
CA GLY A 535 -46.34 4.18 41.54
C GLY A 535 -45.72 5.49 42.02
N ARG A 536 -45.77 5.79 43.33
CA ARG A 536 -45.14 6.99 43.90
C ARG A 536 -43.65 6.76 44.15
N THR A 537 -42.89 7.85 44.20
CA THR A 537 -41.49 7.84 44.65
C THR A 537 -41.47 7.68 46.17
N LEU A 538 -40.55 6.85 46.67
CA LEU A 538 -40.30 6.76 48.11
C LEU A 538 -39.70 8.08 48.60
N VAL A 539 -40.13 8.56 49.77
CA VAL A 539 -39.63 9.78 50.42
C VAL A 539 -39.55 9.53 51.92
N GLY A 540 -38.47 9.97 52.56
CA GLY A 540 -38.37 10.01 54.03
C GLY A 540 -37.97 8.67 54.66
N GLU A 541 -38.76 8.17 55.61
CA GLU A 541 -38.42 6.94 56.38
C GLU A 541 -38.37 5.69 55.50
N ASP A 542 -39.29 5.57 54.54
CA ASP A 542 -39.35 4.42 53.63
C ASP A 542 -38.17 4.40 52.63
N GLU A 543 -37.64 5.58 52.29
CA GLU A 543 -36.45 5.74 51.46
C GLU A 543 -35.19 5.29 52.20
N ALA A 544 -34.97 5.80 53.42
CA ALA A 544 -33.83 5.37 54.24
C ALA A 544 -33.86 3.87 54.56
N ALA A 545 -35.06 3.30 54.79
CA ALA A 545 -35.23 1.87 54.99
C ALA A 545 -34.92 1.06 53.72
N TRP A 546 -35.28 1.59 52.55
CA TRP A 546 -34.99 0.98 51.26
C TRP A 546 -33.49 0.96 50.96
N ASP A 547 -32.76 2.06 51.19
CA ASP A 547 -31.32 2.14 50.98
C ASP A 547 -30.55 1.21 51.91
N THR A 548 -30.86 1.28 53.21
CA THR A 548 -30.24 0.43 54.24
C THR A 548 -30.42 -1.06 53.91
N TRP A 549 -31.59 -1.43 53.39
CA TRP A 549 -31.88 -2.80 53.00
C TRP A 549 -31.07 -3.25 51.77
N HIS A 550 -30.92 -2.40 50.74
CA HIS A 550 -30.12 -2.74 49.55
C HIS A 550 -28.63 -2.85 49.89
N GLN A 551 -28.13 -2.00 50.78
CA GLN A 551 -26.77 -2.09 51.28
C GLN A 551 -26.56 -3.40 52.07
N ALA A 552 -27.49 -3.76 52.96
CA ALA A 552 -27.43 -5.01 53.72
C ALA A 552 -27.50 -6.24 52.79
N LEU A 553 -28.33 -6.21 51.75
CA LEU A 553 -28.43 -7.29 50.77
C LEU A 553 -27.14 -7.46 49.96
N ALA A 554 -26.47 -6.37 49.59
CA ALA A 554 -25.19 -6.45 48.89
C ALA A 554 -24.08 -7.10 49.72
N THR A 555 -24.16 -6.98 51.05
CA THR A 555 -23.22 -7.63 51.99
C THR A 555 -23.61 -9.05 52.40
N ASP A 556 -24.76 -9.58 51.95
CA ASP A 556 -25.22 -10.92 52.29
C ASP A 556 -24.37 -11.99 51.58
N PRO A 557 -23.72 -12.94 52.30
CA PRO A 557 -22.96 -14.03 51.70
C PRO A 557 -23.76 -14.84 50.66
N ALA A 558 -25.07 -15.04 50.88
CA ALA A 558 -25.90 -15.78 49.93
C ALA A 558 -26.10 -15.01 48.61
N PHE A 559 -26.14 -13.67 48.67
CA PHE A 559 -26.20 -12.81 47.50
C PHE A 559 -24.86 -12.79 46.77
N ILE A 560 -23.75 -12.69 47.50
CA ILE A 560 -22.40 -12.73 46.93
C ILE A 560 -22.15 -14.05 46.18
N ALA A 561 -22.52 -15.20 46.76
CA ALA A 561 -22.40 -16.51 46.10
C ALA A 561 -23.18 -16.58 44.78
N MET A 562 -24.38 -15.98 44.75
CA MET A 562 -25.22 -15.92 43.55
C MET A 562 -24.65 -14.99 42.48
N VAL A 563 -24.14 -13.82 42.88
CA VAL A 563 -23.45 -12.89 41.97
C VAL A 563 -22.22 -13.57 41.39
N HIS A 564 -21.41 -14.22 42.23
CA HIS A 564 -20.24 -14.99 41.82
C HIS A 564 -20.60 -16.05 40.78
N GLN A 565 -21.63 -16.87 41.03
CA GLN A 565 -22.08 -17.88 40.07
C GLN A 565 -22.47 -17.26 38.72
N LYS A 566 -23.14 -16.10 38.72
CA LYS A 566 -23.53 -15.40 37.50
C LYS A 566 -22.34 -14.79 36.76
N LEU A 567 -21.37 -14.23 37.48
CA LEU A 567 -20.12 -13.74 36.91
C LEU A 567 -19.29 -14.88 36.33
N ALA A 568 -19.23 -16.03 37.01
CA ALA A 568 -18.52 -17.21 36.55
C ALA A 568 -19.10 -17.79 35.25
N VAL A 569 -20.44 -17.82 35.13
CA VAL A 569 -21.11 -18.24 33.88
C VAL A 569 -20.77 -17.31 32.70
N ARG A 570 -20.48 -16.03 32.96
CA ARG A 570 -20.06 -15.05 31.95
C ARG A 570 -18.55 -14.98 31.72
N GLY A 571 -17.76 -15.78 32.44
CA GLY A 571 -16.30 -15.74 32.38
C GLY A 571 -15.69 -14.47 32.99
N LEU A 572 -16.41 -13.77 33.88
CA LEU A 572 -15.98 -12.52 34.51
C LEU A 572 -15.50 -12.71 35.97
N ALA A 573 -15.62 -13.92 36.53
CA ALA A 573 -15.24 -14.19 37.91
C ALA A 573 -13.78 -14.67 38.00
N GLU A 574 -12.85 -13.74 38.13
CA GLU A 574 -11.46 -14.04 38.46
C GLU A 574 -11.29 -14.13 39.99
N GLY A 575 -10.58 -15.17 40.47
CA GLY A 575 -10.22 -15.29 41.90
C GLY A 575 -11.24 -15.96 42.84
N GLY A 576 -12.33 -16.54 42.31
CA GLY A 576 -13.29 -17.30 43.10
C GLY A 576 -14.25 -16.44 43.95
N GLU A 577 -15.06 -17.09 44.79
CA GLU A 577 -16.11 -16.42 45.57
C GLU A 577 -15.54 -15.41 46.58
N SER A 578 -14.39 -15.70 47.17
CA SER A 578 -13.71 -14.79 48.10
C SER A 578 -13.25 -13.50 47.44
N ALA A 579 -12.80 -13.55 46.18
CA ALA A 579 -12.41 -12.35 45.44
C ALA A 579 -13.63 -11.51 45.06
N THR A 580 -14.75 -12.17 44.70
CA THR A 580 -16.03 -11.46 44.46
C THR A 580 -16.53 -10.80 45.75
N ALA A 581 -16.40 -11.46 46.90
CA ALA A 581 -16.74 -10.90 48.20
C ALA A 581 -15.89 -9.67 48.55
N ALA A 582 -14.57 -9.75 48.31
CA ALA A 582 -13.65 -8.62 48.53
C ALA A 582 -14.00 -7.44 47.60
N MET A 583 -14.18 -7.67 46.30
CA MET A 583 -14.61 -6.65 45.34
C MET A 583 -15.93 -5.98 45.75
N MET A 584 -16.93 -6.76 46.20
CA MET A 584 -18.21 -6.20 46.65
C MET A 584 -18.10 -5.43 47.97
N ALA A 585 -17.09 -5.68 48.79
CA ALA A 585 -16.89 -5.00 50.06
C ALA A 585 -15.99 -3.75 49.94
N GLU A 586 -14.97 -3.81 49.09
CA GLU A 586 -13.93 -2.78 48.98
C GLU A 586 -14.21 -1.79 47.83
N ASP A 587 -14.72 -2.29 46.71
CA ASP A 587 -14.83 -1.52 45.46
C ASP A 587 -16.25 -1.06 45.11
N LEU A 588 -17.28 -1.72 45.67
CA LEU A 588 -18.68 -1.36 45.46
C LEU A 588 -19.14 -0.35 46.51
N SER A 589 -19.55 0.82 46.05
CA SER A 589 -20.11 1.88 46.88
C SER A 589 -21.53 2.22 46.46
N PHE A 590 -22.28 2.75 47.43
CA PHE A 590 -23.68 3.14 47.30
C PHE A 590 -23.78 4.65 47.50
N GLU A 591 -24.20 5.36 46.47
CA GLU A 591 -24.48 6.79 46.50
C GLU A 591 -25.99 7.00 46.53
N ASP A 592 -26.47 7.70 47.56
CA ASP A 592 -27.86 8.12 47.66
C ASP A 592 -28.08 9.36 46.77
N GLU A 593 -28.93 9.23 45.74
CA GLU A 593 -29.33 10.34 44.86
C GLU A 593 -30.66 10.98 45.30
N GLY A 594 -31.30 10.44 46.33
CA GLY A 594 -32.59 10.88 46.84
C GLY A 594 -33.79 10.52 45.95
N SER A 595 -34.98 10.71 46.50
CA SER A 595 -36.28 10.34 45.90
C SER A 595 -36.39 8.86 45.52
N GLY A 596 -35.80 7.97 46.33
CA GLY A 596 -35.79 6.52 46.07
C GLY A 596 -34.94 6.14 44.85
N ARG A 597 -33.82 6.84 44.64
CA ARG A 597 -32.81 6.50 43.64
C ARG A 597 -31.49 6.18 44.33
N LEU A 598 -30.99 4.97 44.09
CA LEU A 598 -29.71 4.51 44.61
C LEU A 598 -28.76 4.30 43.46
N ARG A 599 -27.62 4.97 43.48
CA ARG A 599 -26.57 4.78 42.49
C ARG A 599 -25.52 3.83 43.04
N LEU A 600 -25.30 2.73 42.32
CA LEU A 600 -24.24 1.78 42.59
C LEU A 600 -23.02 2.21 41.80
N VAL A 601 -21.88 2.31 42.47
CA VAL A 601 -20.62 2.71 41.88
C VAL A 601 -19.58 1.64 42.16
N LEU A 602 -19.05 1.03 41.12
CA LEU A 602 -17.98 0.03 41.21
C LEU A 602 -16.69 0.62 40.66
N ALA A 603 -15.70 0.77 41.54
CA ALA A 603 -14.34 1.14 41.14
C ALA A 603 -13.54 -0.13 40.78
N GLY A 604 -12.49 0.01 39.98
CA GLY A 604 -11.55 -1.09 39.80
C GLY A 604 -10.47 -0.79 38.78
N GLU A 605 -9.52 -1.71 38.68
CA GLU A 605 -8.32 -1.53 37.87
C GLU A 605 -8.58 -1.73 36.36
N ASP A 606 -9.57 -2.55 35.99
CA ASP A 606 -9.90 -2.82 34.59
C ASP A 606 -11.31 -2.38 34.18
N ALA A 607 -11.37 -1.22 33.52
CA ALA A 607 -12.57 -0.67 32.93
C ALA A 607 -13.35 -1.61 31.99
N ARG A 608 -12.72 -2.64 31.41
CA ARG A 608 -13.38 -3.60 30.50
C ARG A 608 -14.32 -4.54 31.24
N VAL A 609 -13.97 -4.89 32.47
CA VAL A 609 -14.69 -5.88 33.29
C VAL A 609 -15.71 -5.18 34.19
N LEU A 610 -15.48 -3.91 34.52
CA LEU A 610 -16.32 -3.14 35.45
C LEU A 610 -17.78 -2.99 34.98
N GLU A 611 -18.01 -2.62 33.72
CA GLU A 611 -19.36 -2.39 33.20
C GLU A 611 -20.20 -3.69 33.18
N PRO A 612 -19.73 -4.80 32.58
CA PRO A 612 -20.44 -6.09 32.63
C PRO A 612 -20.64 -6.63 34.05
N THR A 613 -19.67 -6.42 34.94
CA THR A 613 -19.74 -6.89 36.33
C THR A 613 -20.79 -6.13 37.12
N LEU A 614 -20.80 -4.79 37.02
CA LEU A 614 -21.79 -3.96 37.66
C LEU A 614 -23.21 -4.23 37.12
N ASP A 615 -23.35 -4.52 35.83
CA ASP A 615 -24.64 -4.93 35.24
C ASP A 615 -25.17 -6.24 35.84
N VAL A 616 -24.30 -7.24 36.05
CA VAL A 616 -24.69 -8.50 36.70
C VAL A 616 -25.11 -8.25 38.14
N ILE A 617 -24.38 -7.41 38.88
CA ILE A 617 -24.69 -7.04 40.25
C ILE A 617 -26.05 -6.32 40.29
N ALA A 618 -26.21 -5.26 39.51
CA ALA A 618 -27.42 -4.44 39.49
C ALA A 618 -28.66 -5.22 39.05
N THR A 619 -28.55 -6.07 38.03
CA THR A 619 -29.65 -6.94 37.58
C THR A 619 -30.00 -7.99 38.64
N SER A 620 -28.99 -8.54 39.32
CA SER A 620 -29.20 -9.51 40.40
C SER A 620 -29.84 -8.86 41.62
N LEU A 621 -29.41 -7.65 41.96
CA LEU A 621 -29.95 -6.86 43.05
C LEU A 621 -31.42 -6.47 42.77
N ALA A 622 -31.71 -5.98 41.57
CA ALA A 622 -33.07 -5.65 41.15
C ALA A 622 -33.99 -6.89 41.16
N SER A 623 -33.50 -8.03 40.67
CA SER A 623 -34.25 -9.29 40.68
C SER A 623 -34.53 -9.81 42.09
N GLN A 624 -33.55 -9.77 43.00
CA GLN A 624 -33.73 -10.18 44.39
C GLN A 624 -34.64 -9.22 45.16
N SER A 625 -34.48 -7.91 44.94
CA SER A 625 -35.36 -6.87 45.47
C SER A 625 -36.82 -7.06 45.04
N ALA A 626 -37.08 -7.39 43.76
CA ALA A 626 -38.42 -7.70 43.28
C ALA A 626 -39.01 -8.97 43.92
N ARG A 627 -38.20 -10.00 44.21
CA ARG A 627 -38.65 -11.24 44.87
C ARG A 627 -39.00 -11.03 46.34
N LEU A 628 -38.25 -10.18 47.03
CA LEU A 628 -38.40 -9.92 48.47
C LEU A 628 -39.29 -8.71 48.79
N SER A 629 -39.63 -7.90 47.79
CA SER A 629 -40.52 -6.73 47.88
C SER A 629 -41.82 -6.99 48.67
N PRO A 630 -42.57 -8.09 48.45
CA PRO A 630 -43.81 -8.35 49.19
C PRO A 630 -43.64 -8.59 50.71
N ARG A 631 -42.41 -8.86 51.16
CA ARG A 631 -42.09 -9.11 52.57
C ARG A 631 -41.57 -7.86 53.29
N ARG A 632 -41.32 -6.78 52.55
CA ARG A 632 -40.75 -5.52 53.06
C ARG A 632 -41.88 -4.52 53.31
N LYS A 633 -41.74 -3.69 54.35
CA LYS A 633 -42.79 -2.77 54.85
C LYS A 633 -43.19 -1.70 53.80
N ASP A 634 -42.22 -1.27 52.99
CA ASP A 634 -42.35 -0.30 51.89
C ASP A 634 -42.93 -0.90 50.60
N GLY A 635 -42.85 -2.22 50.41
CA GLY A 635 -43.37 -2.92 49.23
C GLY A 635 -42.71 -2.55 47.90
N ALA A 636 -41.71 -1.68 47.87
CA ALA A 636 -41.17 -1.13 46.63
C ALA A 636 -40.32 -2.14 45.86
N ARG A 637 -40.33 -2.04 44.52
CA ARG A 637 -39.51 -2.85 43.63
C ARG A 637 -38.38 -2.00 43.06
N ALA A 638 -37.17 -2.55 43.04
CA ALA A 638 -36.06 -1.97 42.31
C ALA A 638 -36.25 -2.18 40.80
N THR A 639 -36.20 -1.09 40.04
CA THR A 639 -36.22 -1.10 38.58
C THR A 639 -34.99 -0.40 38.03
N LEU A 640 -34.51 -0.86 36.87
CA LEU A 640 -33.36 -0.29 36.16
C LEU A 640 -33.90 0.58 35.01
N PRO A 641 -33.92 1.91 35.14
CA PRO A 641 -34.67 2.79 34.25
C PRO A 641 -33.99 3.09 32.92
N THR A 642 -32.69 2.79 32.77
CA THR A 642 -31.89 3.24 31.63
C THR A 642 -31.27 2.07 30.90
N GLU A 643 -32.05 1.47 29.99
CA GLU A 643 -31.52 0.49 29.04
C GLU A 643 -30.58 1.22 28.07
N ARG A 644 -29.32 0.80 27.98
CA ARG A 644 -28.31 1.37 27.08
C ARG A 644 -27.72 0.30 26.18
N VAL A 645 -27.44 0.66 24.93
CA VAL A 645 -26.70 -0.21 24.00
C VAL A 645 -25.20 -0.02 24.27
N THR A 646 -24.59 -1.02 24.88
CA THR A 646 -23.16 -1.12 25.18
C THR A 646 -22.44 -1.96 24.11
N SER A 647 -21.10 -1.97 24.11
CA SER A 647 -20.31 -2.79 23.17
C SER A 647 -20.55 -4.30 23.31
N HIS A 648 -21.15 -4.75 24.41
CA HIS A 648 -21.44 -6.15 24.71
C HIS A 648 -22.95 -6.48 24.68
N GLY A 649 -23.78 -5.56 24.18
CA GLY A 649 -25.23 -5.72 24.08
C GLY A 649 -25.99 -4.70 24.93
N VAL A 650 -27.16 -5.07 25.42
CA VAL A 650 -27.94 -4.20 26.31
C VAL A 650 -27.37 -4.23 27.73
N GLY A 651 -26.95 -3.08 28.25
CA GLY A 651 -26.44 -2.87 29.61
C GLY A 651 -27.08 -1.66 30.28
N TYR A 652 -26.87 -1.52 31.59
CA TYR A 652 -27.44 -0.44 32.41
C TYR A 652 -26.35 0.45 33.03
N ALA A 653 -25.13 -0.07 33.12
CA ALA A 653 -23.97 0.61 33.67
C ALA A 653 -23.40 1.67 32.75
N THR A 654 -22.83 2.69 33.38
CA THR A 654 -22.17 3.81 32.71
C THR A 654 -20.72 3.82 33.14
N LEU A 655 -19.80 3.70 32.19
CA LEU A 655 -18.38 3.64 32.47
C LEU A 655 -17.74 5.03 32.35
N VAL A 656 -17.20 5.54 33.45
CA VAL A 656 -16.32 6.71 33.47
C VAL A 656 -14.89 6.19 33.55
N LYS A 657 -14.14 6.30 32.45
CA LYS A 657 -12.73 5.91 32.41
C LYS A 657 -11.90 6.91 33.23
N GLY A 658 -11.06 6.40 34.13
CA GLY A 658 -10.16 7.22 34.91
C GLY A 658 -9.08 7.89 34.06
N PRO A 659 -8.39 8.91 34.60
CA PRO A 659 -7.21 9.47 33.96
C PRO A 659 -6.15 8.39 33.77
N TRP A 660 -5.40 8.48 32.66
CA TRP A 660 -4.32 7.53 32.40
C TRP A 660 -3.27 7.67 33.49
N ASP A 661 -3.02 6.58 34.23
CA ASP A 661 -1.99 6.57 35.25
C ASP A 661 -0.62 6.82 34.59
N SER A 662 0.26 7.50 35.33
CA SER A 662 1.68 7.67 35.05
C SER A 662 2.38 6.37 34.61
N ARG A 663 1.94 5.22 35.15
CA ARG A 663 2.41 3.89 34.72
C ARG A 663 1.98 3.53 33.30
N ALA A 664 0.75 3.82 32.90
CA ALA A 664 0.26 3.57 31.55
C ALA A 664 1.02 4.42 30.51
N LEU A 665 1.31 5.68 30.85
CA LEU A 665 2.19 6.54 30.05
C LEU A 665 3.62 5.99 29.96
N GLY A 666 4.16 5.44 31.05
CA GLY A 666 5.45 4.75 31.06
C GLY A 666 5.48 3.53 30.13
N TRP A 667 4.45 2.68 30.17
CA TRP A 667 4.31 1.57 29.24
C TRP A 667 4.18 2.02 27.78
N MET A 668 3.48 3.13 27.53
CA MET A 668 3.33 3.72 26.20
C MET A 668 4.70 4.13 25.64
N ALA A 669 5.50 4.81 26.45
CA ALA A 669 6.84 5.22 26.09
C ALA A 669 7.77 4.02 25.87
N MET A 670 7.66 2.97 26.69
CA MET A 670 8.47 1.75 26.51
C MET A 670 8.11 0.99 25.23
N ILE A 671 6.82 0.79 24.93
CA ILE A 671 6.38 0.06 23.72
C ILE A 671 6.73 0.87 22.47
N ALA A 672 6.45 2.18 22.46
CA ALA A 672 6.80 3.05 21.35
C ALA A 672 8.33 3.13 21.14
N GLY A 673 9.08 3.27 22.23
CA GLY A 673 10.55 3.29 22.20
C GLY A 673 11.15 1.96 21.74
N GLY A 674 10.56 0.83 22.15
CA GLY A 674 10.96 -0.51 21.71
C GLY A 674 10.73 -0.72 20.22
N PHE A 675 9.57 -0.32 19.70
CA PHE A 675 9.27 -0.37 18.25
C PHE A 675 10.22 0.53 17.45
N LEU A 676 10.42 1.77 17.89
CA LEU A 676 11.33 2.71 17.25
C LEU A 676 12.76 2.15 17.21
N GLY A 677 13.24 1.62 18.34
CA GLY A 677 14.56 1.01 18.47
C GLY A 677 14.74 -0.20 17.56
N ALA A 678 13.76 -1.10 17.52
CA ALA A 678 13.77 -2.28 16.65
C ALA A 678 13.75 -1.89 15.16
N SER A 679 12.96 -0.90 14.78
CA SER A 679 12.92 -0.41 13.40
C SER A 679 14.22 0.27 12.97
N ILE A 680 14.84 1.10 13.83
CA ILE A 680 16.16 1.69 13.55
C ILE A 680 17.21 0.58 13.39
N LEU A 681 17.17 -0.44 14.24
CA LEU A 681 18.08 -1.58 14.17
C LEU A 681 17.87 -2.38 12.88
N ALA A 682 16.63 -2.64 12.47
CA ALA A 682 16.31 -3.31 11.20
C ALA A 682 16.79 -2.50 9.99
N ILE A 683 16.58 -1.17 9.98
CA ILE A 683 17.10 -0.28 8.95
C ILE A 683 18.64 -0.34 8.91
N GLY A 684 19.29 -0.33 10.08
CA GLY A 684 20.74 -0.46 10.20
C GLY A 684 21.26 -1.78 9.61
N ILE A 685 20.57 -2.89 9.86
CA ILE A 685 20.90 -4.20 9.28
C ILE A 685 20.74 -4.18 7.76
N VAL A 686 19.62 -3.69 7.24
CA VAL A 686 19.37 -3.60 5.78
C VAL A 686 20.40 -2.70 5.11
N TYR A 687 20.72 -1.55 5.70
CA TYR A 687 21.76 -0.67 5.21
C TYR A 687 23.14 -1.33 5.23
N GLY A 688 23.47 -2.06 6.29
CA GLY A 688 24.68 -2.86 6.39
C GLY A 688 24.80 -3.89 5.26
N LEU A 689 23.73 -4.64 4.99
CA LEU A 689 23.68 -5.62 3.91
C LEU A 689 23.83 -4.97 2.52
N LEU A 690 23.15 -3.86 2.27
CA LEU A 690 23.26 -3.10 1.01
C LEU A 690 24.64 -2.48 0.82
N SER A 691 25.26 -1.98 1.89
CA SER A 691 26.63 -1.43 1.82
C SER A 691 27.65 -2.53 1.49
N ARG A 692 27.41 -3.74 2.00
CA ARG A 692 28.26 -4.91 1.74
C ARG A 692 28.09 -5.41 0.32
N SER A 693 26.86 -5.47 -0.21
CA SER A 693 26.64 -5.85 -1.62
C SER A 693 27.23 -4.83 -2.59
N LYS A 694 27.15 -3.53 -2.28
CA LYS A 694 27.80 -2.47 -3.07
C LYS A 694 29.31 -2.64 -3.13
N ARG A 695 29.96 -2.94 -1.99
CA ARG A 695 31.40 -3.21 -1.94
C ARG A 695 31.82 -4.39 -2.82
N VAL A 696 31.05 -5.49 -2.78
CA VAL A 696 31.33 -6.67 -3.62
C VAL A 696 31.19 -6.34 -5.11
N PHE A 697 30.21 -5.51 -5.46
CA PHE A 697 30.01 -5.08 -6.85
C PHE A 697 31.14 -4.16 -7.32
N GLU A 698 31.57 -3.20 -6.50
CA GLU A 698 32.70 -2.32 -6.80
C GLU A 698 34.03 -3.10 -6.90
N GLU A 699 34.22 -4.14 -6.09
CA GLU A 699 35.37 -5.05 -6.23
C GLU A 699 35.34 -5.84 -7.55
N GLN A 700 34.17 -6.32 -7.99
CA GLN A 700 34.01 -7.02 -9.27
C GLN A 700 34.25 -6.11 -10.48
N GLU A 701 33.71 -4.89 -10.45
CA GLU A 701 33.87 -3.91 -11.53
C GLU A 701 35.34 -3.44 -11.64
N SER A 702 36.04 -3.33 -10.50
CA SER A 702 37.48 -3.02 -10.50
C SER A 702 38.35 -4.14 -11.06
N LEU A 703 37.92 -5.40 -10.95
CA LEU A 703 38.63 -6.55 -11.51
C LEU A 703 38.44 -6.66 -13.02
N GLU A 704 37.24 -6.42 -13.53
CA GLU A 704 36.98 -6.42 -14.98
C GLU A 704 37.78 -5.34 -15.72
N HIS A 705 37.93 -4.16 -15.11
CA HIS A 705 38.73 -3.07 -15.66
C HIS A 705 40.25 -3.29 -15.64
N VAL A 706 40.75 -4.27 -14.87
CA VAL A 706 42.18 -4.65 -14.84
C VAL A 706 42.46 -5.80 -15.82
N THR A 707 41.45 -6.56 -16.21
CA THR A 707 41.57 -7.69 -17.16
C THR A 707 41.27 -7.34 -18.62
N ALA A 708 40.64 -6.19 -18.89
CA ALA A 708 40.45 -5.61 -20.21
C ALA A 708 41.53 -4.56 -20.51
#